data_AF-A0A8T9BZJ6-F1
#
_entry.id   AF-A0A8T9BZJ6-F1
#
_cell.length_a   1.000
_cell.length_b   1.000
_cell.length_c   1.000
_cell.angle_alpha   90.00
_cell.angle_beta   90.00
_cell.angle_gamma   90.00
#
_symmetry.space_group_name_H-M   'P 1'
#
loop_
_entity.id
_entity.type
_entity.pdbx_description
1 polymer ?
#
loop_
_entity_poly.entity_id
_entity_poly.type
_entity_poly.pdbx_seq_one_letter_code
_entity_poly.pdbx_strand_id
1 'polypeptide(L)'
;MFLQFGVLLLASIPFSTAVANADTSLTLLYQNNLNASDDVNHIGFFILDEFNQKGAAGACKSLNEKLLSSATIRAHQSDLLQSLSYNAYAGRASRNQAYYIDGGVIEVTQGASNITFESNPRDSRELPVLCTQSSSGSQPGTSSATATNQINIVSGGNTYVGYRNEKSIRFLGIPYANKPQRFVYSTPYSPTGKTINATAYGAECAQSGAGSEDCLFLNIQTPYLPKKGSNKDLRPVMFWIHGGGFTGGTGADPGSDGGNLASREDILVVTINYRLSTLGFLAIPGTNITGNYGIADQINALDWTIKNIASFGGDPKQITIIGESAGAGSVRTLLGSPPAIGKYQGAVAMSNLGGGVDLGLTGGYATTYSSYLSIPASYAIAGQNIFSSAGCNQTSLDAQIACLKAVPALTLVGLSNVARYVVQDGHFVNTEQLIVNKKNGSAAHVPVIFGNVANDGASFSTYPKTPVISLSAGIQASLGISASAAQSIIVSGLFPFYDTGNFTLDSFNVSQRVATDNQFRCIDQETMYAASQSGVFESNYYYQMQRSVGGYDPNNLGGPPVTPGFPLGNPNLPYFKLHGADMPWVFGNFAAIRDADDLYSIQLTSGYFGAFVKTGDPNPDMKYLSVRGYEESAEAIQKTGKWGEVSGMGGPMKLLDYPSLSSGFQDVPQCAFLNYSLTYYENGGIMKKFLHKLSLRKENKKLPSSPTSAAPYHPTTLALHEIYSDPNPVLDVVTIHGHGGHYLRCWTHRVTSCLWLRDMLPAVFAAHNLPVRVLALSYGKGDEDNVGAKGIASFLIDQLKKREQQLGTLWIAHSFGGPLLKGVLSMDEGIADRTKEVFFFGVPQE
;
A
#
# COMPACT_ATOMS: atom_id res chain seq x y z
N MET A 1 -15.68 76.05 -6.58
CA MET A 1 -14.79 76.46 -7.70
C MET A 1 -13.61 75.49 -7.72
N PHE A 2 -13.08 75.19 -8.91
CA PHE A 2 -12.15 74.10 -9.24
C PHE A 2 -12.76 72.69 -9.40
N LEU A 3 -12.40 72.10 -10.55
CA LEU A 3 -12.95 70.87 -11.12
C LEU A 3 -12.03 69.68 -10.87
N GLN A 4 -12.66 68.51 -10.87
CA GLN A 4 -12.10 67.23 -11.31
C GLN A 4 -11.07 67.36 -12.44
N PHE A 5 -9.95 66.66 -12.28
CA PHE A 5 -9.29 65.96 -13.39
C PHE A 5 -9.07 64.51 -12.97
N GLY A 6 -9.71 63.59 -13.68
CA GLY A 6 -9.55 62.15 -13.45
C GLY A 6 -8.29 61.63 -14.13
N VAL A 7 -7.43 60.94 -13.39
CA VAL A 7 -6.44 60.04 -13.98
C VAL A 7 -7.14 58.71 -14.21
N LEU A 8 -7.35 58.34 -15.48
CA LEU A 8 -7.73 56.97 -15.81
C LEU A 8 -6.62 56.05 -15.32
N LEU A 9 -6.93 55.15 -14.38
CA LEU A 9 -6.17 53.91 -14.31
C LEU A 9 -6.40 53.19 -15.64
N LEU A 10 -5.33 53.08 -16.43
CA LEU A 10 -5.26 52.10 -17.51
C LEU A 10 -5.49 50.74 -16.86
N ALA A 11 -6.67 50.16 -17.10
CA ALA A 11 -6.93 48.78 -16.76
C ALA A 11 -5.85 47.95 -17.44
N SER A 12 -5.05 47.24 -16.64
CA SER A 12 -4.06 46.30 -17.13
C SER A 12 -4.78 45.30 -18.02
N ILE A 13 -4.56 45.40 -19.33
CA ILE A 13 -5.05 44.42 -20.31
C ILE A 13 -4.61 43.06 -19.78
N PRO A 14 -5.52 42.09 -19.57
CA PRO A 14 -5.11 40.77 -19.16
C PRO A 14 -4.19 40.26 -20.27
N PHE A 15 -2.91 40.03 -19.93
CA PHE A 15 -2.03 39.32 -20.83
C PHE A 15 -2.74 38.02 -21.18
N SER A 16 -3.07 37.84 -22.46
CA SER A 16 -3.44 36.54 -22.97
C SER A 16 -2.25 35.64 -22.71
N THR A 17 -2.36 34.81 -21.67
CA THR A 17 -1.30 33.91 -21.22
C THR A 17 -1.13 32.84 -22.28
N ALA A 18 -0.29 33.15 -23.27
CA ALA A 18 -0.09 32.31 -24.44
C ALA A 18 0.21 30.87 -24.00
N VAL A 19 -0.52 29.94 -24.60
CA VAL A 19 -0.40 28.51 -24.32
C VAL A 19 0.91 28.06 -24.95
N ALA A 20 1.89 27.71 -24.11
CA ALA A 20 3.28 27.51 -24.51
C ALA A 20 3.45 26.38 -25.55
N ASN A 21 2.56 25.39 -25.50
CA ASN A 21 2.50 24.27 -26.43
C ASN A 21 1.40 24.40 -27.51
N ALA A 22 0.92 25.61 -27.82
CA ALA A 22 -0.14 25.81 -28.83
C ALA A 22 0.29 25.31 -30.22
N ASP A 23 1.45 25.77 -30.68
CA ASP A 23 1.93 25.55 -32.05
C ASP A 23 3.03 24.47 -32.14
N THR A 24 3.55 24.00 -31.01
CA THR A 24 4.67 23.05 -30.92
C THR A 24 4.54 22.16 -29.68
N SER A 25 5.11 20.95 -29.72
CA SER A 25 5.51 20.24 -28.51
C SER A 25 6.75 20.90 -27.88
N LEU A 26 6.99 20.61 -26.60
CA LEU A 26 8.13 21.09 -25.82
C LEU A 26 8.80 19.86 -25.20
N THR A 27 10.00 19.49 -25.67
CA THR A 27 10.82 18.47 -25.01
C THR A 27 12.00 19.15 -24.33
N LEU A 28 12.03 19.16 -23.00
CA LEU A 28 13.17 19.60 -22.20
C LEU A 28 14.12 18.42 -21.99
N LEU A 29 15.38 18.60 -22.35
CA LEU A 29 16.43 17.61 -22.17
C LEU A 29 17.55 18.19 -21.30
N TYR A 30 18.10 17.33 -20.46
CA TYR A 30 19.21 17.60 -19.57
C TYR A 30 19.93 16.28 -19.30
N GLN A 31 21.26 16.28 -19.31
CA GLN A 31 22.04 15.06 -19.07
C GLN A 31 22.16 14.78 -17.57
N ASN A 32 21.07 14.28 -16.96
CA ASN A 32 21.01 14.12 -15.51
C ASN A 32 21.79 12.87 -15.02
N ASN A 33 23.05 13.07 -14.66
CA ASN A 33 23.90 12.05 -14.05
C ASN A 33 23.71 11.89 -12.52
N LEU A 34 22.80 12.66 -11.90
CA LEU A 34 22.56 12.71 -10.45
C LEU A 34 23.74 13.19 -9.59
N ASN A 35 24.85 13.61 -10.18
CA ASN A 35 25.96 14.23 -9.46
C ASN A 35 25.73 15.74 -9.39
N ALA A 36 25.11 16.22 -8.31
CA ALA A 36 24.83 17.64 -8.11
C ALA A 36 26.09 18.54 -8.09
N SER A 37 27.30 17.99 -7.91
CA SER A 37 28.55 18.75 -8.04
C SER A 37 29.00 18.96 -9.50
N ASP A 38 28.43 18.20 -10.43
CA ASP A 38 28.69 18.22 -11.87
C ASP A 38 27.58 18.92 -12.67
N ASP A 39 26.43 19.23 -12.03
CA ASP A 39 25.33 20.06 -12.60
C ASP A 39 25.88 21.32 -13.30
N VAL A 40 26.96 21.94 -12.79
CA VAL A 40 27.59 23.15 -13.33
C VAL A 40 28.27 22.97 -14.71
N ASN A 41 28.57 21.74 -15.10
CA ASN A 41 29.18 21.40 -16.40
C ASN A 41 28.13 21.06 -17.46
N HIS A 42 26.88 20.83 -17.05
CA HIS A 42 25.78 20.43 -17.91
C HIS A 42 24.87 21.59 -18.30
N ILE A 43 24.15 21.43 -19.42
CA ILE A 43 23.12 22.39 -19.83
C ILE A 43 21.78 21.72 -20.17
N GLY A 44 20.70 22.41 -19.81
CA GLY A 44 19.38 22.12 -20.33
C GLY A 44 19.16 22.76 -21.70
N PHE A 45 18.33 22.14 -22.54
CA PHE A 45 17.85 22.74 -23.78
C PHE A 45 16.47 22.20 -24.18
N PHE A 46 15.74 22.97 -24.98
CA PHE A 46 14.48 22.53 -25.56
C PHE A 46 14.65 22.05 -27.00
N ILE A 47 13.93 20.98 -27.34
CA ILE A 47 13.56 20.65 -28.72
C ILE A 47 12.10 21.08 -28.93
N LEU A 48 11.88 21.85 -30.00
CA LEU A 48 10.55 22.18 -30.53
C LEU A 48 10.30 21.41 -31.83
N ASP A 49 9.03 21.32 -32.22
CA ASP A 49 8.55 20.74 -33.49
C ASP A 49 9.16 21.48 -34.71
N GLU A 50 8.82 21.02 -35.90
CA GLU A 50 9.37 21.55 -37.15
C GLU A 50 8.89 22.98 -37.46
N PHE A 51 9.85 23.89 -37.70
CA PHE A 51 9.63 25.24 -38.20
C PHE A 51 10.56 25.51 -39.38
N ASN A 52 10.18 26.43 -40.28
CA ASN A 52 11.15 27.01 -41.22
C ASN A 52 12.13 27.97 -40.53
N GLN A 53 13.26 28.27 -41.20
CA GLN A 53 14.35 29.10 -40.67
C GLN A 53 13.88 30.48 -40.13
N LYS A 54 12.85 31.09 -40.72
CA LYS A 54 12.32 32.40 -40.27
C LYS A 54 11.46 32.28 -39.02
N GLY A 55 10.80 31.14 -38.82
CA GLY A 55 9.98 30.86 -37.65
C GLY A 55 10.78 30.43 -36.41
N ALA A 56 11.92 29.75 -36.61
CA ALA A 56 12.70 29.12 -35.53
C ALA A 56 13.05 30.06 -34.36
N ALA A 57 13.55 31.28 -34.65
CA ALA A 57 13.85 32.26 -33.61
C ALA A 57 12.60 32.78 -32.87
N GLY A 58 11.46 32.87 -33.57
CA GLY A 58 10.17 33.23 -32.99
C GLY A 58 9.62 32.14 -32.07
N ALA A 59 9.81 30.87 -32.46
CA ALA A 59 9.42 29.71 -31.65
C ALA A 59 10.13 29.70 -30.29
N CYS A 60 11.47 29.81 -30.26
CA CYS A 60 12.19 29.95 -28.98
C CYS A 60 11.74 31.17 -28.17
N LYS A 61 11.57 32.32 -28.83
CA LYS A 61 11.16 33.57 -28.17
C LYS A 61 9.79 33.46 -27.49
N SER A 62 8.87 32.64 -28.00
CA SER A 62 7.57 32.38 -27.38
C SER A 62 7.66 31.76 -25.96
N LEU A 63 8.79 31.14 -25.64
CA LEU A 63 9.09 30.54 -24.34
C LEU A 63 9.95 31.45 -23.44
N ASN A 64 10.25 32.68 -23.89
CA ASN A 64 11.31 33.55 -23.37
C ASN A 64 12.74 33.00 -23.55
N GLU A 65 12.95 32.12 -24.54
CA GLU A 65 14.25 31.50 -24.85
C GLU A 65 14.83 32.03 -26.17
N LYS A 66 16.08 31.66 -26.45
CA LYS A 66 16.77 31.98 -27.71
C LYS A 66 17.10 30.68 -28.46
N LEU A 67 17.46 30.80 -29.74
CA LEU A 67 18.11 29.69 -30.44
C LEU A 67 19.42 29.32 -29.72
N LEU A 68 19.71 28.02 -29.63
CA LEU A 68 20.95 27.55 -29.03
C LEU A 68 22.14 27.90 -29.94
N SER A 69 23.24 28.43 -29.37
CA SER A 69 24.37 28.90 -30.18
C SER A 69 25.34 27.78 -30.57
N SER A 70 25.96 27.89 -31.75
CA SER A 70 27.00 26.94 -32.17
C SER A 70 28.21 26.90 -31.23
N ALA A 71 28.52 28.01 -30.53
CA ALA A 71 29.56 28.05 -29.50
C ALA A 71 29.15 27.23 -28.25
N THR A 72 27.92 27.39 -27.78
CA THR A 72 27.35 26.61 -26.67
C THR A 72 27.33 25.12 -27.00
N ILE A 73 26.93 24.75 -28.22
CA ILE A 73 26.87 23.34 -28.67
C ILE A 73 28.28 22.72 -28.71
N ARG A 74 29.31 23.47 -29.09
CA ARG A 74 30.70 22.99 -29.05
C ARG A 74 31.23 22.85 -27.63
N ALA A 75 30.81 23.72 -26.71
CA ALA A 75 31.22 23.64 -25.30
C ALA A 75 30.58 22.44 -24.56
N HIS A 76 29.33 22.10 -24.87
CA HIS A 76 28.58 21.00 -24.23
C HIS A 76 28.20 19.90 -25.24
N GLN A 77 29.14 19.52 -26.12
CA GLN A 77 28.86 18.59 -27.22
C GLN A 77 28.41 17.20 -26.74
N SER A 78 28.90 16.75 -25.58
CA SER A 78 28.52 15.48 -24.92
C SER A 78 27.03 15.42 -24.61
N ASP A 79 26.51 16.44 -23.93
CA ASP A 79 25.12 16.53 -23.47
C ASP A 79 24.15 16.44 -24.65
N LEU A 80 24.44 17.18 -25.72
CA LEU A 80 23.65 17.15 -26.94
C LEU A 80 23.77 15.81 -27.68
N LEU A 81 24.98 15.25 -27.83
CA LEU A 81 25.15 13.97 -28.52
C LEU A 81 24.37 12.84 -27.82
N GLN A 82 24.45 12.75 -26.50
CA GLN A 82 23.72 11.75 -25.70
C GLN A 82 22.21 11.99 -25.76
N SER A 83 21.76 13.22 -25.48
CA SER A 83 20.34 13.58 -25.46
C SER A 83 19.65 13.44 -26.84
N LEU A 84 20.33 13.80 -27.93
CA LEU A 84 19.79 13.71 -29.29
C LEU A 84 19.88 12.27 -29.84
N SER A 85 20.96 11.53 -29.54
CA SER A 85 21.04 10.08 -29.84
C SER A 85 19.96 9.28 -29.10
N TYR A 86 19.63 9.68 -27.87
CA TYR A 86 18.52 9.09 -27.12
C TYR A 86 17.17 9.34 -27.81
N ASN A 87 16.88 10.54 -28.31
CA ASN A 87 15.64 10.79 -29.06
C ASN A 87 15.54 9.94 -30.34
N ALA A 88 16.65 9.74 -31.06
CA ALA A 88 16.68 8.83 -32.20
C ALA A 88 16.51 7.35 -31.77
N TYR A 89 17.04 6.95 -30.60
CA TYR A 89 16.78 5.61 -30.04
C TYR A 89 15.31 5.41 -29.66
N ALA A 90 14.68 6.44 -29.07
CA ALA A 90 13.27 6.45 -28.70
C ALA A 90 12.31 6.60 -29.89
N GLY A 91 12.82 6.66 -31.14
CA GLY A 91 12.01 6.79 -32.35
C GLY A 91 11.43 8.19 -32.61
N ARG A 92 11.88 9.21 -31.86
CA ARG A 92 11.37 10.59 -31.90
C ARG A 92 12.20 11.54 -32.79
N ALA A 93 13.27 11.03 -33.39
CA ALA A 93 14.11 11.73 -34.34
C ALA A 93 14.56 10.75 -35.43
N SER A 94 14.83 11.27 -36.64
CA SER A 94 15.40 10.45 -37.72
C SER A 94 16.85 10.07 -37.43
N ARG A 95 17.40 9.10 -38.19
CA ARG A 95 18.78 8.63 -38.00
C ARG A 95 19.83 9.73 -38.23
N ASN A 96 19.56 10.65 -39.14
CA ASN A 96 20.38 11.83 -39.45
C ASN A 96 19.51 13.07 -39.26
N GLN A 97 19.31 13.47 -38.01
CA GLN A 97 18.37 14.54 -37.71
C GLN A 97 19.07 15.91 -37.78
N ALA A 98 18.57 16.76 -38.67
CA ALA A 98 18.96 18.16 -38.73
C ALA A 98 18.08 19.03 -37.81
N TYR A 99 18.68 20.08 -37.23
CA TYR A 99 18.03 21.00 -36.30
C TYR A 99 18.43 22.46 -36.56
N TYR A 100 17.48 23.40 -36.47
CA TYR A 100 17.80 24.83 -36.50
C TYR A 100 18.46 25.30 -35.19
N ILE A 101 19.53 26.09 -35.34
CA ILE A 101 20.32 26.70 -34.26
C ILE A 101 20.60 28.18 -34.58
N ASP A 102 21.23 28.92 -33.67
CA ASP A 102 21.61 30.31 -33.96
C ASP A 102 22.71 30.35 -35.03
N GLY A 103 22.45 31.10 -36.11
CA GLY A 103 23.35 31.25 -37.26
C GLY A 103 23.44 30.05 -38.23
N GLY A 104 22.69 28.97 -38.06
CA GLY A 104 22.79 27.82 -38.97
C GLY A 104 21.92 26.61 -38.63
N VAL A 105 22.38 25.44 -39.07
CA VAL A 105 21.80 24.13 -38.74
C VAL A 105 22.90 23.21 -38.20
N ILE A 106 22.55 22.33 -37.28
CA ILE A 106 23.36 21.15 -36.97
C ILE A 106 22.70 19.89 -37.52
N GLU A 107 23.52 18.89 -37.86
CA GLU A 107 23.05 17.52 -38.10
C GLU A 107 23.68 16.57 -37.09
N VAL A 108 22.85 15.71 -36.50
CA VAL A 108 23.26 14.67 -35.56
C VAL A 108 22.86 13.31 -36.12
N THR A 109 23.86 12.51 -36.46
CA THR A 109 23.68 11.10 -36.79
C THR A 109 23.63 10.27 -35.51
N GLN A 110 22.66 9.37 -35.39
CA GLN A 110 22.53 8.45 -34.26
C GLN A 110 23.82 7.62 -34.08
N GLY A 111 24.45 7.74 -32.91
CA GLY A 111 25.70 7.05 -32.59
C GLY A 111 26.96 7.71 -33.17
N ALA A 112 26.87 8.93 -33.69
CA ALA A 112 28.05 9.72 -34.05
C ALA A 112 28.79 10.26 -32.81
N SER A 113 30.10 10.37 -32.91
CA SER A 113 30.96 10.99 -31.89
C SER A 113 31.08 12.51 -32.01
N ASN A 114 30.51 13.11 -33.06
CA ASN A 114 30.60 14.53 -33.37
C ASN A 114 29.30 15.08 -33.98
N ILE A 115 29.07 16.38 -33.79
CA ILE A 115 27.95 17.13 -34.38
C ILE A 115 28.45 17.83 -35.64
N THR A 116 27.74 17.67 -36.76
CA THR A 116 28.04 18.38 -38.01
C THR A 116 27.38 19.75 -38.00
N PHE A 117 28.10 20.79 -38.46
CA PHE A 117 27.59 22.17 -38.52
C PHE A 117 27.48 22.64 -39.97
N GLU A 118 26.30 23.09 -40.37
CA GLU A 118 26.04 23.71 -41.67
C GLU A 118 25.72 25.20 -41.49
N SER A 119 26.61 26.06 -41.99
CA SER A 119 26.37 27.50 -41.99
C SER A 119 25.43 27.89 -43.13
N ASN A 120 24.33 28.56 -42.79
CA ASN A 120 23.43 29.23 -43.73
C ASN A 120 22.78 28.29 -44.79
N PRO A 121 21.89 27.37 -44.36
CA PRO A 121 21.20 26.45 -45.27
C PRO A 121 20.35 27.23 -46.28
N ARG A 122 20.55 26.98 -47.58
CA ARG A 122 19.87 27.69 -48.68
C ARG A 122 18.44 27.18 -48.94
N ASP A 123 17.82 26.54 -47.97
CA ASP A 123 16.78 25.56 -48.19
C ASP A 123 15.50 25.88 -47.42
N SER A 124 14.35 25.65 -48.03
CA SER A 124 13.02 25.94 -47.46
C SER A 124 12.53 24.84 -46.49
N ARG A 125 13.45 24.02 -45.99
CA ARG A 125 13.18 22.88 -45.11
C ARG A 125 12.61 23.32 -43.76
N GLU A 126 11.57 22.64 -43.31
CA GLU A 126 11.11 22.70 -41.94
C GLU A 126 11.95 21.69 -41.13
N LEU A 127 12.47 22.12 -39.97
CA LEU A 127 13.29 21.28 -39.09
C LEU A 127 12.93 21.55 -37.63
N PRO A 128 13.10 20.57 -36.73
CA PRO A 128 13.02 20.79 -35.29
C PRO A 128 14.00 21.88 -34.84
N VAL A 129 13.65 22.60 -33.78
CA VAL A 129 14.40 23.79 -33.34
C VAL A 129 15.04 23.53 -31.97
N LEU A 130 16.33 23.86 -31.82
CA LEU A 130 17.01 23.84 -30.52
C LEU A 130 17.00 25.22 -29.88
N CYS A 131 16.38 25.31 -28.71
CA CYS A 131 16.33 26.53 -27.91
C CYS A 131 17.10 26.36 -26.60
N THR A 132 17.59 27.48 -26.06
CA THR A 132 18.15 27.53 -24.71
C THR A 132 17.12 27.09 -23.65
N GLN A 133 17.62 26.64 -22.49
CA GLN A 133 16.88 26.65 -21.23
C GLN A 133 17.61 27.62 -20.30
N SER A 134 17.01 28.77 -20.03
CA SER A 134 17.60 29.83 -19.20
C SER A 134 17.19 29.79 -17.73
N SER A 135 16.26 28.91 -17.36
CA SER A 135 15.81 28.74 -15.98
C SER A 135 16.88 27.99 -15.16
N SER A 136 17.42 28.66 -14.14
CA SER A 136 18.40 28.09 -13.21
C SER A 136 17.73 27.60 -11.92
N GLY A 137 18.33 26.57 -11.29
CA GLY A 137 17.87 26.00 -10.03
C GLY A 137 17.45 24.55 -10.18
N SER A 138 18.41 23.63 -10.11
CA SER A 138 18.17 22.19 -10.19
C SER A 138 17.39 21.62 -9.00
N GLN A 139 17.48 22.26 -7.81
CA GLN A 139 16.94 21.72 -6.56
C GLN A 139 15.53 22.24 -6.23
N PRO A 140 14.59 21.37 -5.76
CA PRO A 140 13.19 21.74 -5.51
C PRO A 140 12.99 22.93 -4.57
N GLY A 141 13.82 23.04 -3.53
CA GLY A 141 13.78 24.15 -2.56
C GLY A 141 14.39 25.47 -3.04
N THR A 142 15.02 25.48 -4.23
CA THR A 142 15.64 26.67 -4.84
C THR A 142 14.93 27.13 -6.11
N SER A 143 14.17 26.24 -6.75
CA SER A 143 13.45 26.55 -7.98
C SER A 143 12.12 27.25 -7.69
N SER A 144 11.92 28.44 -8.26
CA SER A 144 10.67 29.21 -8.14
C SER A 144 10.19 29.71 -9.50
N ALA A 145 8.87 29.89 -9.63
CA ALA A 145 8.29 30.52 -10.81
C ALA A 145 8.66 32.01 -10.91
N THR A 146 9.01 32.44 -12.11
CA THR A 146 9.35 33.81 -12.50
C THR A 146 8.64 34.15 -13.80
N ALA A 147 8.55 35.44 -14.15
CA ALA A 147 7.89 35.86 -15.40
C ALA A 147 8.53 35.28 -16.67
N THR A 148 9.80 34.86 -16.63
CA THR A 148 10.50 34.27 -17.78
C THR A 148 10.35 32.75 -17.86
N ASN A 149 10.30 32.05 -16.71
CA ASN A 149 10.26 30.57 -16.67
C ASN A 149 8.84 29.96 -16.53
N GLN A 150 7.80 30.77 -16.36
CA GLN A 150 6.40 30.29 -16.36
C GLN A 150 6.02 29.61 -17.69
N ILE A 151 5.18 28.57 -17.60
CA ILE A 151 4.65 27.82 -18.73
C ILE A 151 3.14 27.65 -18.54
N ASN A 152 2.36 28.00 -19.56
CA ASN A 152 0.90 27.84 -19.53
C ASN A 152 0.46 26.71 -20.46
N ILE A 153 -0.37 25.79 -19.98
CA ILE A 153 -1.03 24.76 -20.81
C ILE A 153 -2.55 24.77 -20.58
N VAL A 154 -3.29 24.07 -21.44
CA VAL A 154 -4.75 23.90 -21.30
C VAL A 154 -5.09 22.42 -21.22
N SER A 155 -5.88 22.03 -20.21
CA SER A 155 -6.44 20.68 -20.06
C SER A 155 -7.82 20.73 -19.40
N GLY A 156 -8.72 19.81 -19.73
CA GLY A 156 -10.04 19.71 -19.08
C GLY A 156 -10.93 20.96 -19.13
N GLY A 157 -10.65 21.92 -20.03
CA GLY A 157 -11.34 23.23 -20.07
C GLY A 157 -10.79 24.28 -19.09
N ASN A 158 -9.63 24.04 -18.48
CA ASN A 158 -8.90 24.97 -17.61
C ASN A 158 -7.51 25.30 -18.18
N THR A 159 -6.98 26.46 -17.80
CA THR A 159 -5.58 26.85 -18.03
C THR A 159 -4.77 26.56 -16.78
N TYR A 160 -3.60 25.96 -16.90
CA TYR A 160 -2.67 25.67 -15.80
C TYR A 160 -1.41 26.49 -15.99
N VAL A 161 -1.05 27.29 -14.98
CA VAL A 161 0.18 28.09 -14.94
C VAL A 161 1.21 27.32 -14.13
N GLY A 162 2.11 26.62 -14.80
CA GLY A 162 3.28 25.98 -14.19
C GLY A 162 4.55 26.82 -14.41
N TYR A 163 5.70 26.20 -14.17
CA TYR A 163 7.01 26.77 -14.50
C TYR A 163 8.00 25.68 -14.87
N ARG A 164 9.10 26.04 -15.51
CA ARG A 164 10.25 25.15 -15.73
C ARG A 164 11.39 25.50 -14.80
N ASN A 165 12.10 24.49 -14.30
CA ASN A 165 13.44 24.67 -13.76
C ASN A 165 14.46 24.09 -14.75
N GLU A 166 15.69 23.90 -14.30
CA GLU A 166 16.80 23.37 -15.10
C GLU A 166 16.53 21.94 -15.63
N LYS A 167 15.88 21.09 -14.82
CA LYS A 167 15.75 19.64 -15.05
C LYS A 167 14.35 19.19 -15.49
N SER A 168 13.28 19.91 -15.15
CA SER A 168 11.90 19.54 -15.50
C SER A 168 10.92 20.72 -15.63
N ILE A 169 9.78 20.45 -16.29
CA ILE A 169 8.59 21.30 -16.30
C ILE A 169 7.68 20.85 -15.15
N ARG A 170 7.17 21.81 -14.38
CA ARG A 170 6.58 21.58 -13.05
C ARG A 170 5.21 22.25 -12.96
N PHE A 171 4.21 21.48 -12.53
CA PHE A 171 2.87 21.97 -12.18
C PHE A 171 2.53 21.41 -10.80
N LEU A 172 2.58 22.27 -9.78
CA LEU A 172 2.46 21.91 -8.37
C LEU A 172 1.12 22.39 -7.82
N GLY A 173 0.54 21.70 -6.83
CA GLY A 173 -0.70 22.16 -6.18
C GLY A 173 -1.95 22.13 -7.06
N ILE A 174 -2.05 21.22 -8.02
CA ILE A 174 -3.24 21.06 -8.87
C ILE A 174 -4.35 20.39 -8.06
N PRO A 175 -5.55 21.00 -7.91
CA PRO A 175 -6.67 20.34 -7.24
C PRO A 175 -7.23 19.23 -8.14
N TYR A 176 -7.17 17.98 -7.66
CA TYR A 176 -7.76 16.84 -8.38
C TYR A 176 -9.20 16.55 -7.96
N ALA A 177 -9.58 17.01 -6.76
CA ALA A 177 -10.92 16.94 -6.21
C ALA A 177 -11.40 18.33 -5.75
N ASN A 178 -12.71 18.49 -5.57
CA ASN A 178 -13.24 19.64 -4.84
C ASN A 178 -12.91 19.49 -3.34
N LYS A 179 -12.81 20.62 -2.61
CA LYS A 179 -12.60 20.62 -1.15
C LYS A 179 -13.56 19.63 -0.46
N PRO A 180 -13.06 18.60 0.24
CA PRO A 180 -13.90 17.53 0.75
C PRO A 180 -14.75 18.03 1.93
N GLN A 181 -15.96 17.48 2.04
CA GLN A 181 -16.71 17.53 3.30
C GLN A 181 -16.25 16.39 4.23
N ARG A 182 -16.28 16.63 5.54
CA ARG A 182 -15.87 15.62 6.53
C ARG A 182 -16.71 14.36 6.45
N PHE A 183 -16.04 13.22 6.38
CA PHE A 183 -16.63 11.89 6.32
C PHE A 183 -17.57 11.69 5.11
N VAL A 184 -17.28 12.39 4.02
CA VAL A 184 -17.89 12.21 2.70
C VAL A 184 -16.78 11.87 1.70
N TYR A 185 -17.05 10.95 0.78
CA TYR A 185 -16.13 10.65 -0.32
C TYR A 185 -15.90 11.91 -1.18
N SER A 186 -14.66 12.14 -1.60
CA SER A 186 -14.34 13.32 -2.41
C SER A 186 -14.99 13.21 -3.79
N THR A 187 -15.19 14.36 -4.44
CA THR A 187 -15.73 14.42 -5.81
C THR A 187 -14.66 14.99 -6.75
N PRO A 188 -14.51 14.46 -7.97
CA PRO A 188 -13.55 14.97 -8.94
C PRO A 188 -13.69 16.48 -9.16
N TYR A 189 -12.56 17.16 -9.35
CA TYR A 189 -12.55 18.60 -9.61
C TYR A 189 -13.34 18.89 -10.89
N SER A 190 -14.40 19.69 -10.73
CA SER A 190 -15.41 19.97 -11.77
C SER A 190 -15.44 21.42 -12.30
N PRO A 191 -14.87 22.45 -11.65
CA PRO A 191 -14.81 23.79 -12.24
C PRO A 191 -14.08 23.82 -13.59
N THR A 192 -14.67 24.53 -14.55
CA THR A 192 -14.10 24.81 -15.87
C THR A 192 -13.94 26.32 -16.09
N GLY A 193 -13.19 26.72 -17.12
CA GLY A 193 -12.91 28.13 -17.43
C GLY A 193 -12.05 28.82 -16.37
N LYS A 194 -11.32 28.06 -15.54
CA LYS A 194 -10.42 28.58 -14.51
C LYS A 194 -9.00 28.67 -15.03
N THR A 195 -8.26 29.66 -14.50
CA THR A 195 -6.81 29.67 -14.52
C THR A 195 -6.34 29.17 -13.16
N ILE A 196 -5.73 27.99 -13.15
CA ILE A 196 -5.19 27.32 -11.97
C ILE A 196 -3.72 27.71 -11.86
N ASN A 197 -3.37 28.44 -10.81
CA ASN A 197 -1.98 28.74 -10.51
C ASN A 197 -1.32 27.50 -9.90
N ALA A 198 -0.47 26.83 -10.68
CA ALA A 198 0.21 25.60 -10.33
C ALA A 198 1.73 25.81 -10.15
N THR A 199 2.14 26.97 -9.62
CA THR A 199 3.56 27.31 -9.44
C THR A 199 4.14 26.94 -8.07
N ALA A 200 3.30 26.51 -7.13
CA ALA A 200 3.70 26.16 -5.77
C ALA A 200 2.89 24.95 -5.27
N TYR A 201 3.43 24.17 -4.34
CA TYR A 201 2.72 23.05 -3.74
C TYR A 201 1.43 23.53 -3.07
N GLY A 202 0.36 22.74 -3.21
CA GLY A 202 -0.88 22.94 -2.46
C GLY A 202 -0.69 22.59 -0.98
N ALA A 203 -1.65 22.96 -0.15
CA ALA A 203 -1.56 22.64 1.28
C ALA A 203 -1.53 21.12 1.52
N GLU A 204 -0.64 20.68 2.40
CA GLU A 204 -0.66 19.33 2.97
C GLU A 204 -1.95 19.06 3.75
N CYS A 205 -2.33 17.79 3.87
CA CYS A 205 -3.52 17.41 4.62
C CYS A 205 -3.31 17.57 6.13
N ALA A 206 -4.38 17.97 6.83
CA ALA A 206 -4.37 18.17 8.27
C ALA A 206 -3.78 16.95 9.00
N GLN A 207 -2.68 17.18 9.69
CA GLN A 207 -1.89 16.21 10.44
C GLN A 207 -1.46 16.83 11.78
N SER A 208 -0.68 16.11 12.59
CA SER A 208 -0.28 16.61 13.91
C SER A 208 0.56 17.90 13.78
N GLY A 209 0.00 19.02 14.25
CA GLY A 209 0.65 20.33 14.29
C GLY A 209 0.47 21.23 13.05
N ALA A 210 0.09 20.70 11.88
CA ALA A 210 0.05 21.47 10.63
C ALA A 210 -0.96 20.92 9.59
N GLY A 211 -1.14 21.68 8.49
CA GLY A 211 -1.94 21.28 7.33
C GLY A 211 -3.39 21.81 7.29
N SER A 212 -4.14 21.34 6.30
CA SER A 212 -5.45 21.86 5.88
C SER A 212 -6.46 20.73 5.61
N GLU A 213 -7.77 21.02 5.75
CA GLU A 213 -8.82 20.13 5.21
C GLU A 213 -9.03 20.33 3.70
N ASP A 214 -8.62 21.48 3.18
CA ASP A 214 -8.51 21.75 1.74
C ASP A 214 -7.10 21.39 1.30
N CYS A 215 -6.90 20.13 0.92
CA CYS A 215 -5.57 19.53 0.73
C CYS A 215 -5.47 18.52 -0.42
N LEU A 216 -6.56 18.28 -1.16
CA LEU A 216 -6.65 17.26 -2.22
C LEU A 216 -5.99 17.74 -3.52
N PHE A 217 -4.67 17.90 -3.43
CA PHE A 217 -3.78 18.39 -4.48
C PHE A 217 -2.85 17.29 -4.98
N LEU A 218 -2.44 17.42 -6.24
CA LEU A 218 -1.35 16.66 -6.83
C LEU A 218 -0.33 17.59 -7.52
N ASN A 219 0.87 17.05 -7.74
CA ASN A 219 1.96 17.73 -8.41
C ASN A 219 2.47 16.88 -9.56
N ILE A 220 2.94 17.54 -10.62
CA ILE A 220 3.43 16.93 -11.85
C ILE A 220 4.83 17.47 -12.15
N GLN A 221 5.76 16.57 -12.41
CA GLN A 221 7.09 16.87 -12.96
C GLN A 221 7.26 16.07 -14.26
N THR A 222 7.57 16.76 -15.37
CA THR A 222 7.65 16.16 -16.72
C THR A 222 8.81 16.73 -17.54
N PRO A 223 9.49 15.92 -18.38
CA PRO A 223 10.43 16.40 -19.39
C PRO A 223 9.72 16.85 -20.69
N TYR A 224 8.42 16.60 -20.84
CA TYR A 224 7.72 16.74 -22.11
C TYR A 224 6.32 17.35 -21.96
N LEU A 225 5.97 18.26 -22.87
CA LEU A 225 4.60 18.71 -23.12
C LEU A 225 4.27 18.51 -24.61
N PRO A 226 3.21 17.76 -24.96
CA PRO A 226 2.84 17.55 -26.35
C PRO A 226 2.25 18.82 -26.94
N LYS A 227 2.32 18.99 -28.27
CA LYS A 227 1.56 20.03 -28.97
C LYS A 227 0.09 19.94 -28.60
N LYS A 228 -0.57 21.07 -28.36
CA LYS A 228 -1.96 21.14 -27.87
C LYS A 228 -2.91 20.29 -28.74
N GLY A 229 -3.53 19.29 -28.13
CA GLY A 229 -4.44 18.34 -28.80
C GLY A 229 -3.76 17.12 -29.44
N SER A 230 -2.44 17.01 -29.36
CA SER A 230 -1.67 15.82 -29.74
C SER A 230 -1.57 14.84 -28.57
N ASN A 231 -1.65 13.54 -28.88
CA ASN A 231 -1.37 12.43 -27.97
C ASN A 231 -0.14 11.61 -28.44
N LYS A 232 0.81 12.26 -29.13
CA LYS A 232 2.06 11.63 -29.59
C LYS A 232 3.14 11.71 -28.52
N ASP A 233 4.00 10.69 -28.50
CA ASP A 233 5.24 10.61 -27.71
C ASP A 233 5.06 10.81 -26.19
N LEU A 234 3.86 10.50 -25.69
CA LEU A 234 3.54 10.56 -24.26
C LEU A 234 4.45 9.64 -23.45
N ARG A 235 4.79 10.05 -22.23
CA ARG A 235 5.74 9.37 -21.35
C ARG A 235 5.03 8.44 -20.36
N PRO A 236 5.60 7.27 -20.03
CA PRO A 236 5.12 6.47 -18.90
C PRO A 236 5.09 7.30 -17.60
N VAL A 237 4.11 7.00 -16.75
CA VAL A 237 3.75 7.80 -15.58
C VAL A 237 4.04 7.02 -14.31
N MET A 238 4.92 7.54 -13.46
CA MET A 238 4.99 7.14 -12.06
C MET A 238 3.93 7.90 -11.26
N PHE A 239 3.03 7.18 -10.59
CA PHE A 239 2.02 7.75 -9.70
C PHE A 239 2.36 7.40 -8.24
N TRP A 240 2.89 8.39 -7.52
CA TRP A 240 3.46 8.24 -6.19
C TRP A 240 2.45 8.52 -5.06
N ILE A 241 2.37 7.58 -4.12
CA ILE A 241 1.55 7.63 -2.91
C ILE A 241 2.49 7.61 -1.70
N HIS A 242 2.54 8.71 -0.95
CA HIS A 242 3.47 8.85 0.19
C HIS A 242 3.11 7.95 1.39
N GLY A 243 4.14 7.63 2.19
CA GLY A 243 4.04 6.96 3.49
C GLY A 243 3.49 7.84 4.61
N GLY A 244 3.96 7.62 5.85
CA GLY A 244 3.54 8.40 7.03
C GLY A 244 2.42 7.77 7.87
N GLY A 245 2.28 6.45 7.85
CA GLY A 245 1.40 5.69 8.76
C GLY A 245 -0.11 5.91 8.56
N PHE A 246 -0.53 6.50 7.44
CA PHE A 246 -1.87 7.07 7.21
C PHE A 246 -2.23 8.25 8.13
N THR A 247 -1.27 8.82 8.86
CA THR A 247 -1.47 9.86 9.87
C THR A 247 -0.69 11.15 9.61
N GLY A 248 0.32 11.09 8.75
CA GLY A 248 1.13 12.22 8.30
C GLY A 248 1.66 12.01 6.88
N GLY A 249 2.47 12.97 6.39
CA GLY A 249 3.12 12.94 5.08
C GLY A 249 2.46 13.83 4.03
N THR A 250 3.14 14.02 2.90
CA THR A 250 2.64 14.84 1.78
C THR A 250 3.34 14.46 0.47
N GLY A 251 2.65 14.64 -0.66
CA GLY A 251 3.25 14.61 -2.00
C GLY A 251 4.19 15.78 -2.30
N ALA A 252 4.41 16.70 -1.35
CA ALA A 252 5.41 17.77 -1.43
C ALA A 252 6.76 17.42 -0.76
N ASP A 253 6.94 16.18 -0.28
CA ASP A 253 8.18 15.73 0.36
C ASP A 253 9.38 15.82 -0.61
N PRO A 254 10.44 16.61 -0.30
CA PRO A 254 11.63 16.75 -1.13
C PRO A 254 12.35 15.42 -1.45
N GLY A 255 12.27 14.42 -0.56
CA GLY A 255 12.82 13.08 -0.84
C GLY A 255 12.14 12.41 -2.02
N SER A 256 10.87 12.72 -2.27
CA SER A 256 10.04 12.20 -3.38
C SER A 256 9.84 13.17 -4.53
N ASP A 257 10.63 14.26 -4.65
CA ASP A 257 10.50 15.15 -5.80
C ASP A 257 10.85 14.44 -7.11
N GLY A 258 9.89 14.38 -8.03
CA GLY A 258 10.05 13.69 -9.31
C GLY A 258 10.99 14.35 -10.31
N GLY A 259 11.55 15.53 -10.04
CA GLY A 259 12.30 16.32 -11.01
C GLY A 259 13.55 15.61 -11.54
N ASN A 260 14.34 14.98 -10.67
CA ASN A 260 15.53 14.25 -11.07
C ASN A 260 15.18 13.02 -11.91
N LEU A 261 14.26 12.19 -11.41
CA LEU A 261 13.84 10.96 -12.06
C LEU A 261 13.15 11.19 -13.41
N ALA A 262 12.27 12.19 -13.51
CA ALA A 262 11.60 12.57 -14.76
C ALA A 262 12.60 12.93 -15.87
N SER A 263 13.63 13.72 -15.51
CA SER A 263 14.72 14.12 -16.41
C SER A 263 15.63 12.95 -16.82
N ARG A 264 16.06 12.15 -15.82
CA ARG A 264 17.00 11.04 -16.02
C ARG A 264 16.39 9.88 -16.80
N GLU A 265 15.17 9.50 -16.47
CA GLU A 265 14.54 8.28 -17.00
C GLU A 265 13.57 8.53 -18.16
N ASP A 266 13.29 9.80 -18.49
CA ASP A 266 12.33 10.24 -19.51
C ASP A 266 10.89 9.77 -19.23
N ILE A 267 10.51 9.85 -17.96
CA ILE A 267 9.16 9.53 -17.46
C ILE A 267 8.47 10.80 -16.94
N LEU A 268 7.16 10.73 -16.74
CA LEU A 268 6.42 11.73 -15.97
C LEU A 268 6.23 11.23 -14.53
N VAL A 269 6.35 12.11 -13.54
CA VAL A 269 6.03 11.80 -12.14
C VAL A 269 4.82 12.60 -11.69
N VAL A 270 3.86 11.92 -11.06
CA VAL A 270 2.72 12.50 -10.33
C VAL A 270 2.88 12.16 -8.86
N THR A 271 2.83 13.16 -7.97
CA THR A 271 2.80 12.98 -6.51
C THR A 271 1.47 13.50 -5.97
N ILE A 272 0.85 12.81 -5.01
CA ILE A 272 -0.48 13.18 -4.49
C ILE A 272 -0.46 13.42 -2.98
N ASN A 273 -1.35 14.30 -2.50
CA ASN A 273 -1.84 14.27 -1.12
C ASN A 273 -3.12 13.42 -1.05
N TYR A 274 -3.49 12.92 0.13
CA TYR A 274 -4.79 12.27 0.40
C TYR A 274 -5.19 12.50 1.87
N ARG A 275 -6.47 12.41 2.25
CA ARG A 275 -6.87 12.66 3.65
C ARG A 275 -6.26 11.63 4.61
N LEU A 276 -5.78 12.15 5.75
CA LEU A 276 -5.05 11.43 6.78
C LEU A 276 -5.85 11.32 8.08
N SER A 277 -5.40 10.43 8.96
CA SER A 277 -5.87 10.29 10.34
C SER A 277 -7.40 10.11 10.38
N THR A 278 -8.04 10.55 11.47
CA THR A 278 -9.49 10.46 11.67
C THR A 278 -10.29 11.05 10.50
N LEU A 279 -9.80 12.09 9.82
CA LEU A 279 -10.46 12.69 8.65
C LEU A 279 -10.44 11.80 7.39
N GLY A 280 -9.44 10.92 7.27
CA GLY A 280 -9.27 9.98 6.16
C GLY A 280 -9.81 8.57 6.40
N PHE A 281 -9.88 8.12 7.65
CA PHE A 281 -10.03 6.68 7.96
C PHE A 281 -11.08 6.35 9.05
N LEU A 282 -11.85 7.32 9.55
CA LEU A 282 -12.92 7.04 10.53
C LEU A 282 -14.04 6.19 9.90
N ALA A 283 -14.36 5.06 10.55
CA ALA A 283 -15.47 4.19 10.19
C ALA A 283 -16.34 3.91 11.43
N ILE A 284 -17.67 3.96 11.28
CA ILE A 284 -18.65 3.83 12.38
C ILE A 284 -19.77 2.85 11.96
N PRO A 285 -19.95 1.72 12.69
CA PRO A 285 -20.97 0.72 12.39
C PRO A 285 -22.39 1.30 12.31
N GLY A 286 -23.19 0.83 11.36
CA GLY A 286 -24.59 1.21 11.21
C GLY A 286 -24.83 2.63 10.68
N THR A 287 -23.79 3.33 10.21
CA THR A 287 -23.88 4.70 9.67
C THR A 287 -23.39 4.77 8.22
N ASN A 288 -23.52 5.93 7.59
CA ASN A 288 -22.89 6.23 6.29
C ASN A 288 -21.40 6.62 6.42
N ILE A 289 -20.82 6.61 7.62
CA ILE A 289 -19.40 6.85 7.85
C ILE A 289 -18.67 5.50 7.76
N THR A 290 -18.37 5.05 6.53
CA THR A 290 -17.88 3.69 6.27
C THR A 290 -16.35 3.53 6.21
N GLY A 291 -15.59 4.62 6.32
CA GLY A 291 -14.11 4.60 6.29
C GLY A 291 -13.52 4.88 4.92
N ASN A 292 -12.25 4.49 4.73
CA ASN A 292 -11.52 4.50 3.45
C ASN A 292 -11.53 5.81 2.63
N TYR A 293 -11.84 6.97 3.22
CA TYR A 293 -11.84 8.25 2.51
C TYR A 293 -10.48 8.59 1.91
N GLY A 294 -9.39 8.29 2.61
CA GLY A 294 -8.02 8.43 2.08
C GLY A 294 -7.75 7.53 0.87
N ILE A 295 -8.25 6.30 0.85
CA ILE A 295 -8.14 5.38 -0.30
C ILE A 295 -8.99 5.87 -1.48
N ALA A 296 -10.21 6.35 -1.21
CA ALA A 296 -11.07 6.96 -2.22
C ALA A 296 -10.46 8.24 -2.82
N ASP A 297 -9.78 9.05 -2.00
CA ASP A 297 -9.05 10.23 -2.45
C ASP A 297 -7.89 9.86 -3.40
N GLN A 298 -7.16 8.76 -3.12
CA GLN A 298 -6.09 8.26 -4.00
C GLN A 298 -6.66 7.77 -5.35
N ILE A 299 -7.79 7.06 -5.33
CA ILE A 299 -8.48 6.61 -6.55
C ILE A 299 -9.01 7.79 -7.36
N ASN A 300 -9.56 8.83 -6.71
CA ASN A 300 -10.00 10.05 -7.38
C ASN A 300 -8.81 10.83 -8.01
N ALA A 301 -7.63 10.84 -7.38
CA ALA A 301 -6.43 11.41 -7.96
C ALA A 301 -5.92 10.60 -9.17
N LEU A 302 -6.03 9.27 -9.12
CA LEU A 302 -5.73 8.38 -10.24
C LEU A 302 -6.71 8.59 -11.41
N ASP A 303 -8.01 8.72 -11.14
CA ASP A 303 -9.03 9.04 -12.14
C ASP A 303 -8.83 10.43 -12.78
N TRP A 304 -8.43 11.42 -11.98
CA TRP A 304 -8.00 12.71 -12.52
C TRP A 304 -6.77 12.55 -13.43
N THR A 305 -5.80 11.74 -13.03
CA THR A 305 -4.57 11.49 -13.80
C THR A 305 -4.91 10.85 -15.14
N ILE A 306 -5.64 9.75 -15.17
CA ILE A 306 -6.10 9.08 -16.40
C ILE A 306 -6.81 10.05 -17.35
N LYS A 307 -7.65 10.95 -16.80
CA LYS A 307 -8.44 11.90 -17.58
C LYS A 307 -7.62 13.05 -18.17
N ASN A 308 -6.58 13.53 -17.50
CA ASN A 308 -5.91 14.80 -17.85
C ASN A 308 -4.44 14.66 -18.25
N ILE A 309 -3.72 13.61 -17.83
CA ILE A 309 -2.25 13.57 -17.85
C ILE A 309 -1.63 13.63 -19.26
N ALA A 310 -2.38 13.22 -20.29
CA ALA A 310 -2.00 13.39 -21.69
C ALA A 310 -1.67 14.85 -22.05
N SER A 311 -2.40 15.83 -21.51
CA SER A 311 -2.09 17.26 -21.75
C SER A 311 -0.78 17.73 -21.10
N PHE A 312 -0.32 17.00 -20.08
CA PHE A 312 0.93 17.23 -19.35
C PHE A 312 2.07 16.32 -19.87
N GLY A 313 1.83 15.56 -20.95
CA GLY A 313 2.82 14.69 -21.58
C GLY A 313 2.96 13.29 -21.02
N GLY A 314 2.09 12.87 -20.09
CA GLY A 314 2.05 11.49 -19.59
C GLY A 314 1.07 10.61 -20.38
N ASP A 315 1.38 9.32 -20.54
CA ASP A 315 0.47 8.36 -21.17
C ASP A 315 -0.52 7.80 -20.13
N PRO A 316 -1.83 8.08 -20.25
CA PRO A 316 -2.83 7.56 -19.31
C PRO A 316 -2.99 6.03 -19.36
N LYS A 317 -2.38 5.34 -20.32
CA LYS A 317 -2.35 3.87 -20.42
C LYS A 317 -1.13 3.24 -19.74
N GLN A 318 -0.10 4.03 -19.43
CA GLN A 318 1.16 3.55 -18.85
C GLN A 318 1.41 4.16 -17.47
N ILE A 319 0.42 4.03 -16.57
CA ILE A 319 0.52 4.51 -15.19
C ILE A 319 0.99 3.38 -14.27
N THR A 320 2.05 3.61 -13.51
CA THR A 320 2.57 2.69 -12.49
C THR A 320 2.33 3.28 -11.12
N ILE A 321 1.57 2.60 -10.26
CA ILE A 321 1.36 3.07 -8.88
C ILE A 321 2.54 2.66 -7.99
N ILE A 322 3.12 3.59 -7.25
CA ILE A 322 4.26 3.36 -6.36
C ILE A 322 3.98 4.01 -5.02
N GLY A 323 4.36 3.35 -3.93
CA GLY A 323 4.32 3.96 -2.61
C GLY A 323 5.25 3.27 -1.61
N GLU A 324 5.56 3.99 -0.54
CA GLU A 324 6.43 3.55 0.56
C GLU A 324 5.64 3.46 1.87
N SER A 325 5.97 2.50 2.75
CA SER A 325 5.35 2.35 4.08
C SER A 325 3.81 2.24 4.00
N ALA A 326 3.08 3.19 4.59
CA ALA A 326 1.63 3.30 4.45
C ALA A 326 1.18 3.49 2.99
N GLY A 327 1.97 4.18 2.16
CA GLY A 327 1.79 4.29 0.71
C GLY A 327 1.94 2.94 0.00
N ALA A 328 2.84 2.08 0.46
CA ALA A 328 2.95 0.69 -0.01
C ALA A 328 1.74 -0.16 0.42
N GLY A 329 1.24 0.04 1.64
CA GLY A 329 -0.05 -0.52 2.09
C GLY A 329 -1.24 -0.01 1.27
N SER A 330 -1.20 1.24 0.81
CA SER A 330 -2.14 1.78 -0.18
C SER A 330 -2.01 1.09 -1.53
N VAL A 331 -0.80 0.89 -2.07
CA VAL A 331 -0.58 0.11 -3.30
C VAL A 331 -1.14 -1.32 -3.16
N ARG A 332 -0.86 -1.99 -2.02
CA ARG A 332 -1.41 -3.31 -1.68
C ARG A 332 -2.94 -3.32 -1.61
N THR A 333 -3.55 -2.22 -1.14
CA THR A 333 -5.00 -2.03 -1.12
C THR A 333 -5.56 -1.85 -2.53
N LEU A 334 -4.95 -0.97 -3.34
CA LEU A 334 -5.34 -0.70 -4.72
C LEU A 334 -5.19 -1.91 -5.65
N LEU A 335 -4.21 -2.79 -5.39
CA LEU A 335 -4.06 -4.09 -6.06
C LEU A 335 -5.27 -5.01 -5.88
N GLY A 336 -6.02 -4.88 -4.78
CA GLY A 336 -7.22 -5.68 -4.50
C GLY A 336 -8.54 -4.90 -4.55
N SER A 337 -8.50 -3.61 -4.88
CA SER A 337 -9.66 -2.72 -4.81
C SER A 337 -10.46 -2.74 -6.12
N PRO A 338 -11.74 -3.19 -6.12
CA PRO A 338 -12.56 -3.25 -7.33
C PRO A 338 -12.63 -1.95 -8.15
N PRO A 339 -12.78 -0.74 -7.56
CA PRO A 339 -12.75 0.51 -8.31
C PRO A 339 -11.35 0.99 -8.75
N ALA A 340 -10.27 0.27 -8.42
CA ALA A 340 -8.90 0.59 -8.84
C ALA A 340 -8.31 -0.39 -9.87
N ILE A 341 -8.77 -1.65 -9.90
CA ILE A 341 -8.31 -2.65 -10.86
C ILE A 341 -8.56 -2.15 -12.31
N GLY A 342 -7.52 -2.22 -13.15
CA GLY A 342 -7.56 -1.76 -14.55
C GLY A 342 -7.25 -0.27 -14.77
N LYS A 343 -6.86 0.47 -13.72
CA LYS A 343 -6.48 1.90 -13.79
C LYS A 343 -4.96 2.17 -13.87
N TYR A 344 -4.15 1.12 -13.80
CA TYR A 344 -2.68 1.19 -13.83
C TYR A 344 -2.13 -0.07 -14.53
N GLN A 345 -0.92 0.05 -15.10
CA GLN A 345 -0.22 -1.00 -15.83
C GLN A 345 0.72 -1.82 -14.93
N GLY A 346 1.12 -1.30 -13.77
CA GLY A 346 2.09 -1.93 -12.87
C GLY A 346 2.04 -1.32 -11.47
N ALA A 347 2.64 -2.00 -10.49
CA ALA A 347 2.62 -1.56 -9.08
C ALA A 347 3.95 -1.80 -8.34
N VAL A 348 4.33 -0.90 -7.44
CA VAL A 348 5.52 -1.04 -6.59
C VAL A 348 5.20 -0.72 -5.14
N ALA A 349 5.46 -1.67 -4.25
CA ALA A 349 5.23 -1.56 -2.81
C ALA A 349 6.58 -1.57 -2.06
N MET A 350 7.05 -0.39 -1.65
CA MET A 350 8.34 -0.20 -0.98
C MET A 350 8.16 -0.32 0.54
N SER A 351 8.79 -1.30 1.16
CA SER A 351 8.70 -1.56 2.60
C SER A 351 7.25 -1.68 3.09
N ASN A 352 6.46 -2.55 2.43
CA ASN A 352 5.06 -2.78 2.80
C ASN A 352 4.95 -3.42 4.19
N LEU A 353 3.97 -2.95 4.96
CA LEU A 353 3.72 -3.44 6.30
C LEU A 353 2.73 -4.62 6.31
N GLY A 354 3.00 -5.59 7.18
CA GLY A 354 2.08 -6.68 7.49
C GLY A 354 2.50 -7.48 8.71
N GLY A 355 2.04 -8.72 8.80
CA GLY A 355 2.42 -9.64 9.86
C GLY A 355 2.01 -9.20 11.28
N GLY A 356 2.87 -9.37 12.28
CA GLY A 356 2.65 -8.88 13.66
C GLY A 356 1.65 -9.67 14.55
N VAL A 357 1.17 -10.85 14.13
CA VAL A 357 0.24 -11.71 14.92
C VAL A 357 0.91 -12.98 15.47
N ASP A 358 2.14 -12.85 15.97
CA ASP A 358 2.90 -13.94 16.59
C ASP A 358 3.71 -13.48 17.82
N LEU A 359 4.58 -14.31 18.39
CA LEU A 359 5.36 -14.05 19.62
C LEU A 359 4.50 -13.65 20.85
N GLY A 360 3.27 -14.17 20.91
CA GLY A 360 2.31 -13.85 21.97
C GLY A 360 1.49 -12.57 21.74
N LEU A 361 1.75 -11.82 20.66
CA LEU A 361 0.94 -10.67 20.26
C LEU A 361 -0.38 -11.13 19.62
N THR A 362 -1.47 -10.42 19.93
CA THR A 362 -2.77 -10.60 19.26
C THR A 362 -2.91 -9.77 17.98
N GLY A 363 -1.90 -8.97 17.65
CA GLY A 363 -1.82 -8.02 16.55
C GLY A 363 -0.81 -6.92 16.89
N GLY A 364 -0.21 -6.32 15.86
CA GLY A 364 0.78 -5.25 15.99
C GLY A 364 0.50 -4.07 15.07
N TYR A 365 1.35 -3.05 15.12
CA TYR A 365 1.22 -1.84 14.28
C TYR A 365 1.10 -2.17 12.79
N ALA A 366 1.93 -3.09 12.31
CA ALA A 366 2.02 -3.47 10.90
C ALA A 366 0.85 -4.36 10.41
N THR A 367 0.15 -5.07 11.30
CA THR A 367 -0.90 -6.04 10.92
C THR A 367 -1.99 -5.43 10.04
N THR A 368 -2.45 -4.22 10.36
CA THR A 368 -3.61 -3.59 9.70
C THR A 368 -3.35 -3.08 8.28
N TYR A 369 -2.09 -3.12 7.80
CA TYR A 369 -1.72 -2.72 6.44
C TYR A 369 -1.85 -3.89 5.44
N SER A 370 -1.77 -5.13 5.91
CA SER A 370 -1.96 -6.34 5.09
C SER A 370 -3.17 -7.19 5.50
N SER A 371 -3.86 -6.84 6.59
CA SER A 371 -5.08 -7.50 7.06
C SER A 371 -6.11 -6.45 7.47
N TYR A 372 -7.09 -6.22 6.58
CA TYR A 372 -8.04 -5.12 6.66
C TYR A 372 -9.15 -5.42 7.68
N LEU A 373 -9.44 -4.46 8.56
CA LEU A 373 -10.40 -4.66 9.65
C LEU A 373 -11.84 -4.58 9.15
N SER A 374 -12.78 -5.28 9.78
CA SER A 374 -14.20 -4.92 9.60
C SER A 374 -14.48 -3.55 10.25
N ILE A 375 -15.51 -2.84 9.77
CA ILE A 375 -15.91 -1.55 10.36
C ILE A 375 -16.13 -1.65 11.90
N PRO A 376 -16.82 -2.69 12.44
CA PRO A 376 -16.92 -2.89 13.90
C PRO A 376 -15.57 -3.10 14.59
N ALA A 377 -14.64 -3.84 14.00
CA ALA A 377 -13.32 -4.08 14.60
C ALA A 377 -12.46 -2.80 14.65
N SER A 378 -12.47 -2.01 13.57
CA SER A 378 -11.82 -0.69 13.54
C SER A 378 -12.41 0.27 14.58
N TYR A 379 -13.74 0.30 14.69
CA TYR A 379 -14.46 1.14 15.66
C TYR A 379 -14.19 0.72 17.11
N ALA A 380 -14.06 -0.57 17.39
CA ALA A 380 -13.72 -1.08 18.72
C ALA A 380 -12.30 -0.71 19.18
N ILE A 381 -11.36 -0.52 18.25
CA ILE A 381 -9.98 -0.11 18.57
C ILE A 381 -9.89 1.40 18.85
N ALA A 382 -10.47 2.23 17.98
CA ALA A 382 -10.27 3.68 18.02
C ALA A 382 -11.54 4.53 18.15
N GLY A 383 -12.69 4.08 17.63
CA GLY A 383 -13.89 4.89 17.44
C GLY A 383 -14.42 5.56 18.72
N GLN A 384 -14.69 4.77 19.76
CA GLN A 384 -15.17 5.31 21.05
C GLN A 384 -14.13 6.22 21.72
N ASN A 385 -12.84 5.86 21.60
CA ASN A 385 -11.74 6.63 22.18
C ASN A 385 -11.55 7.98 21.48
N ILE A 386 -11.79 8.07 20.16
CA ILE A 386 -11.79 9.33 19.40
C ILE A 386 -12.88 10.27 19.92
N PHE A 387 -14.13 9.79 20.04
CA PHE A 387 -15.24 10.61 20.56
C PHE A 387 -14.96 11.13 21.97
N SER A 388 -14.48 10.26 22.87
CA SER A 388 -14.15 10.64 24.23
C SER A 388 -12.99 11.65 24.29
N SER A 389 -11.91 11.41 23.55
CA SER A 389 -10.73 12.30 23.48
C SER A 389 -11.06 13.66 22.84
N ALA A 390 -12.06 13.70 21.95
CA ALA A 390 -12.58 14.92 21.34
C ALA A 390 -13.59 15.69 22.21
N GLY A 391 -13.99 15.15 23.38
CA GLY A 391 -15.03 15.72 24.23
C GLY A 391 -16.46 15.51 23.73
N CYS A 392 -16.66 14.71 22.68
CA CYS A 392 -17.96 14.45 22.05
C CYS A 392 -18.70 13.30 22.75
N ASN A 393 -19.09 13.56 24.00
CA ASN A 393 -19.72 12.60 24.92
C ASN A 393 -21.26 12.70 24.96
N GLN A 394 -21.91 13.12 23.87
CA GLN A 394 -23.36 13.22 23.79
C GLN A 394 -24.05 11.85 23.87
N THR A 395 -25.33 11.81 24.25
CA THR A 395 -26.05 10.54 24.51
C THR A 395 -26.47 9.77 23.26
N SER A 396 -26.65 10.43 22.11
CA SER A 396 -26.95 9.78 20.83
C SER A 396 -25.75 9.86 19.88
N LEU A 397 -25.56 8.80 19.07
CA LEU A 397 -24.47 8.71 18.10
C LEU A 397 -24.50 9.86 17.08
N ASP A 398 -25.69 10.27 16.62
CA ASP A 398 -25.83 11.41 15.71
C ASP A 398 -25.34 12.73 16.32
N ALA A 399 -25.60 12.94 17.62
CA ALA A 399 -25.12 14.13 18.33
C ALA A 399 -23.60 14.06 18.58
N GLN A 400 -23.04 12.88 18.83
CA GLN A 400 -21.58 12.67 18.89
C GLN A 400 -20.92 12.96 17.54
N ILE A 401 -21.49 12.46 16.43
CA ILE A 401 -21.00 12.71 15.06
C ILE A 401 -21.11 14.20 14.70
N ALA A 402 -22.22 14.86 15.06
CA ALA A 402 -22.40 16.30 14.86
C ALA A 402 -21.34 17.12 15.62
N CYS A 403 -21.06 16.75 16.87
CA CYS A 403 -19.95 17.32 17.65
C CYS A 403 -18.61 17.10 16.95
N LEU A 404 -18.29 15.87 16.54
CA LEU A 404 -17.00 15.52 15.93
C LEU A 404 -16.76 16.26 14.60
N LYS A 405 -17.82 16.52 13.84
CA LYS A 405 -17.78 17.35 12.62
C LYS A 405 -17.46 18.83 12.90
N ALA A 406 -17.68 19.33 14.13
CA ALA A 406 -17.40 20.70 14.54
C ALA A 406 -16.02 20.89 15.23
N VAL A 407 -15.37 19.82 15.68
CA VAL A 407 -14.02 19.87 16.31
C VAL A 407 -13.00 20.46 15.33
N PRO A 408 -12.08 21.36 15.72
CA PRO A 408 -11.05 21.88 14.81
C PRO A 408 -10.20 20.75 14.21
N ALA A 409 -9.87 20.84 12.91
CA ALA A 409 -9.21 19.76 12.17
C ALA A 409 -7.91 19.30 12.84
N LEU A 410 -7.02 20.23 13.16
CA LEU A 410 -5.73 19.97 13.80
C LEU A 410 -5.88 19.36 15.20
N THR A 411 -6.95 19.71 15.94
CA THR A 411 -7.27 19.07 17.22
C THR A 411 -7.68 17.61 17.00
N LEU A 412 -8.53 17.34 16.01
CA LEU A 412 -9.09 16.00 15.74
C LEU A 412 -8.03 15.00 15.23
N VAL A 413 -7.08 15.46 14.41
CA VAL A 413 -6.00 14.60 13.88
C VAL A 413 -4.79 14.49 14.81
N GLY A 414 -4.66 15.41 15.78
CA GLY A 414 -3.62 15.42 16.81
C GLY A 414 -4.02 14.73 18.13
N LEU A 415 -5.16 14.05 18.18
CA LEU A 415 -5.56 13.24 19.34
C LEU A 415 -4.60 12.05 19.55
N SER A 416 -4.48 11.57 20.79
CA SER A 416 -3.72 10.34 21.09
C SER A 416 -4.35 9.08 20.50
N ASN A 417 -5.66 9.11 20.24
CA ASN A 417 -6.41 8.06 19.57
C ASN A 417 -6.95 8.60 18.25
N VAL A 418 -6.58 7.99 17.13
CA VAL A 418 -6.99 8.38 15.77
C VAL A 418 -7.37 7.16 14.95
N ALA A 419 -8.24 7.34 13.95
CA ALA A 419 -8.50 6.29 12.97
C ALA A 419 -7.42 6.33 11.89
N ARG A 420 -6.88 5.17 11.52
CA ARG A 420 -5.79 5.02 10.53
C ARG A 420 -5.80 3.65 9.85
N TYR A 421 -6.98 3.04 9.77
CA TYR A 421 -7.15 1.66 9.34
C TYR A 421 -7.91 1.61 8.01
N VAL A 422 -7.37 0.86 7.05
CA VAL A 422 -8.14 0.40 5.90
C VAL A 422 -9.16 -0.62 6.39
N VAL A 423 -10.42 -0.44 6.01
CA VAL A 423 -11.54 -1.26 6.48
C VAL A 423 -12.28 -1.96 5.35
N GLN A 424 -12.87 -3.11 5.65
CA GLN A 424 -13.78 -3.82 4.76
C GLN A 424 -15.11 -3.07 4.70
N ASP A 425 -15.27 -2.21 3.68
CA ASP A 425 -16.44 -1.35 3.48
C ASP A 425 -17.43 -1.91 2.43
N GLY A 426 -17.04 -2.95 1.70
CA GLY A 426 -17.85 -3.57 0.64
C GLY A 426 -17.88 -2.80 -0.68
N HIS A 427 -17.12 -1.71 -0.83
CA HIS A 427 -16.97 -0.97 -2.09
C HIS A 427 -15.52 -0.79 -2.52
N PHE A 428 -14.68 -0.15 -1.69
CA PHE A 428 -13.26 0.03 -1.96
C PHE A 428 -12.45 -1.20 -1.53
N VAL A 429 -12.85 -1.87 -0.45
CA VAL A 429 -12.18 -3.07 0.07
C VAL A 429 -13.21 -4.11 0.50
N ASN A 430 -13.16 -5.26 -0.18
CA ASN A 430 -14.21 -6.29 -0.11
C ASN A 430 -13.67 -7.65 0.42
N THR A 431 -12.41 -7.69 0.83
CA THR A 431 -11.72 -8.89 1.31
C THR A 431 -10.94 -8.57 2.58
N GLU A 432 -10.65 -9.57 3.40
CA GLU A 432 -9.84 -9.40 4.62
C GLU A 432 -8.36 -9.07 4.34
N GLN A 433 -7.89 -9.36 3.13
CA GLN A 433 -6.51 -9.16 2.67
C GLN A 433 -6.46 -9.20 1.13
N LEU A 434 -5.34 -8.79 0.55
CA LEU A 434 -5.05 -9.01 -0.88
C LEU A 434 -5.01 -10.52 -1.20
N ILE A 435 -5.73 -10.94 -2.24
CA ILE A 435 -5.86 -12.35 -2.62
C ILE A 435 -4.77 -12.71 -3.63
N VAL A 436 -3.66 -13.28 -3.16
CA VAL A 436 -2.49 -13.64 -3.99
C VAL A 436 -2.32 -15.14 -4.27
N ASN A 437 -3.10 -16.02 -3.63
CA ASN A 437 -2.99 -17.47 -3.79
C ASN A 437 -3.83 -18.08 -4.92
N LYS A 438 -4.51 -17.26 -5.73
CA LYS A 438 -5.31 -17.68 -6.88
C LYS A 438 -5.54 -16.53 -7.85
N LYS A 439 -5.49 -16.81 -9.15
CA LYS A 439 -5.91 -15.88 -10.20
C LYS A 439 -7.42 -15.99 -10.44
N ASN A 440 -8.21 -15.16 -9.75
CA ASN A 440 -9.68 -15.16 -9.83
C ASN A 440 -10.29 -13.77 -10.13
N GLY A 441 -9.47 -12.78 -10.51
CA GLY A 441 -9.92 -11.39 -10.73
C GLY A 441 -10.13 -10.56 -9.46
N SER A 442 -9.87 -11.11 -8.25
CA SER A 442 -9.90 -10.34 -6.99
C SER A 442 -8.64 -9.50 -6.74
N ALA A 443 -7.67 -9.54 -7.66
CA ALA A 443 -6.49 -8.69 -7.66
C ALA A 443 -6.14 -8.29 -9.10
N ALA A 444 -5.47 -7.15 -9.28
CA ALA A 444 -5.00 -6.68 -10.56
C ALA A 444 -3.93 -7.62 -11.15
N HIS A 445 -4.10 -7.99 -12.42
CA HIS A 445 -3.12 -8.77 -13.17
C HIS A 445 -2.19 -7.82 -13.91
N VAL A 446 -1.13 -7.40 -13.22
CA VAL A 446 -0.09 -6.46 -13.68
C VAL A 446 1.28 -6.91 -13.18
N PRO A 447 2.40 -6.43 -13.73
CA PRO A 447 3.73 -6.58 -13.12
C PRO A 447 3.79 -5.89 -11.75
N VAL A 448 4.52 -6.49 -10.80
CA VAL A 448 4.73 -5.91 -9.47
C VAL A 448 6.17 -5.98 -8.97
N ILE A 449 6.58 -4.97 -8.20
CA ILE A 449 7.77 -5.04 -7.34
C ILE A 449 7.34 -4.89 -5.88
N PHE A 450 7.80 -5.79 -5.01
CA PHE A 450 7.78 -5.58 -3.55
C PHE A 450 9.22 -5.53 -3.04
N GLY A 451 9.45 -5.00 -1.85
CA GLY A 451 10.78 -5.04 -1.23
C GLY A 451 10.83 -4.35 0.11
N ASN A 452 11.98 -4.40 0.76
CA ASN A 452 12.20 -3.90 2.11
C ASN A 452 13.60 -3.27 2.26
N VAL A 453 13.83 -2.47 3.29
CA VAL A 453 15.19 -2.08 3.70
C VAL A 453 15.73 -3.13 4.68
N ALA A 454 17.04 -3.42 4.65
CA ALA A 454 17.62 -4.53 5.41
C ALA A 454 17.36 -4.48 6.94
N ASN A 455 17.06 -3.31 7.52
CA ASN A 455 16.76 -3.11 8.93
C ASN A 455 15.52 -2.23 9.17
N ASP A 456 14.44 -2.34 8.36
CA ASP A 456 13.18 -1.59 8.59
C ASP A 456 12.72 -1.63 10.05
N GLY A 457 12.82 -2.80 10.69
CA GLY A 457 12.44 -3.02 12.08
C GLY A 457 13.25 -2.24 13.11
N ALA A 458 14.39 -1.63 12.76
CA ALA A 458 15.13 -0.71 13.63
C ALA A 458 14.33 0.59 13.87
N SER A 459 13.45 0.96 12.94
CA SER A 459 12.52 2.08 13.07
C SER A 459 11.24 1.73 13.84
N PHE A 460 10.96 0.44 14.07
CA PHE A 460 9.74 -0.06 14.72
C PHE A 460 10.00 -0.95 15.95
N SER A 461 11.23 -0.92 16.47
CA SER A 461 11.62 -1.46 17.77
C SER A 461 12.17 -0.33 18.62
N THR A 462 12.08 -0.44 19.95
CA THR A 462 12.52 0.61 20.88
C THR A 462 13.94 0.31 21.37
N TYR A 463 14.88 1.24 21.25
CA TYR A 463 16.15 1.15 21.96
C TYR A 463 15.95 1.53 23.43
N PRO A 464 16.26 0.63 24.40
CA PRO A 464 16.05 0.92 25.82
C PRO A 464 16.93 2.09 26.29
N LYS A 465 16.30 3.16 26.79
CA LYS A 465 17.00 4.37 27.28
C LYS A 465 17.83 4.13 28.54
N THR A 466 17.57 3.04 29.25
CA THR A 466 18.32 2.59 30.43
C THR A 466 19.05 1.28 30.11
N PRO A 467 20.30 1.07 30.55
CA PRO A 467 21.02 -0.19 30.34
C PRO A 467 20.24 -1.40 30.84
N VAL A 468 20.15 -2.45 30.02
CA VAL A 468 19.45 -3.70 30.36
C VAL A 468 20.44 -4.74 30.89
N ILE A 469 19.98 -5.57 31.83
CA ILE A 469 20.84 -6.52 32.56
C ILE A 469 20.97 -7.90 31.88
N SER A 470 20.25 -8.14 30.78
CA SER A 470 20.34 -9.38 30.00
C SER A 470 19.74 -9.20 28.61
N LEU A 471 20.14 -10.07 27.68
CA LEU A 471 19.60 -10.14 26.32
C LEU A 471 18.07 -10.29 26.30
N SER A 472 17.51 -11.16 27.14
CA SER A 472 16.06 -11.39 27.23
C SER A 472 15.30 -10.16 27.74
N ALA A 473 15.83 -9.44 28.74
CA ALA A 473 15.20 -8.22 29.25
C ALA A 473 15.18 -7.11 28.19
N GLY A 474 16.26 -6.98 27.40
CA GLY A 474 16.31 -6.05 26.28
C GLY A 474 15.32 -6.41 25.17
N ILE A 475 15.27 -7.68 24.74
CA ILE A 475 14.35 -8.11 23.67
C ILE A 475 12.88 -7.87 24.05
N GLN A 476 12.50 -8.11 25.31
CA GLN A 476 11.18 -7.78 25.85
C GLN A 476 10.88 -6.28 25.73
N ALA A 477 11.78 -5.43 26.22
CA ALA A 477 11.61 -3.98 26.22
C ALA A 477 11.55 -3.40 24.79
N SER A 478 12.38 -3.92 23.88
CA SER A 478 12.47 -3.43 22.51
C SER A 478 11.30 -3.84 21.60
N LEU A 479 10.65 -4.97 21.87
CA LEU A 479 9.53 -5.49 21.06
C LEU A 479 8.16 -5.43 21.76
N GLY A 480 8.10 -5.15 23.06
CA GLY A 480 6.85 -5.19 23.83
C GLY A 480 6.28 -6.59 24.04
N ILE A 481 7.14 -7.63 24.06
CA ILE A 481 6.74 -9.04 24.16
C ILE A 481 7.03 -9.63 25.56
N SER A 482 6.45 -10.80 25.86
CA SER A 482 6.67 -11.50 27.13
C SER A 482 8.09 -12.07 27.26
N ALA A 483 8.53 -12.29 28.50
CA ALA A 483 9.78 -13.01 28.80
C ALA A 483 9.87 -14.39 28.14
N SER A 484 8.75 -15.11 28.06
CA SER A 484 8.70 -16.41 27.39
C SER A 484 8.91 -16.32 25.88
N ALA A 485 8.38 -15.30 25.22
CA ALA A 485 8.57 -15.07 23.79
C ALA A 485 9.98 -14.55 23.46
N ALA A 486 10.54 -13.66 24.30
CA ALA A 486 11.94 -13.26 24.19
C ALA A 486 12.88 -14.46 24.40
N GLN A 487 12.58 -15.33 25.36
CA GLN A 487 13.39 -16.54 25.57
C GLN A 487 13.26 -17.55 24.41
N SER A 488 12.09 -17.68 23.77
CA SER A 488 11.96 -18.56 22.59
C SER A 488 12.74 -18.04 21.38
N ILE A 489 12.84 -16.72 21.20
CA ILE A 489 13.74 -16.11 20.18
C ILE A 489 15.19 -16.53 20.46
N ILE A 490 15.67 -16.35 21.70
CA ILE A 490 17.06 -16.68 22.07
C ILE A 490 17.34 -18.18 21.89
N VAL A 491 16.46 -19.05 22.41
CA VAL A 491 16.64 -20.51 22.38
C VAL A 491 16.49 -21.09 20.96
N SER A 492 15.82 -20.39 20.03
CA SER A 492 15.73 -20.83 18.64
C SER A 492 17.09 -20.88 17.92
N GLY A 493 18.06 -20.06 18.34
CA GLY A 493 19.32 -19.86 17.62
C GLY A 493 19.20 -19.17 16.25
N LEU A 494 17.98 -18.85 15.79
CA LEU A 494 17.73 -18.28 14.47
C LEU A 494 18.07 -16.77 14.39
N PHE A 495 18.05 -16.08 15.52
CA PHE A 495 18.42 -14.67 15.64
C PHE A 495 19.68 -14.53 16.50
N PRO A 496 20.87 -14.89 15.98
CA PRO A 496 22.12 -14.75 16.73
C PRO A 496 22.39 -13.29 17.04
N PHE A 497 22.85 -13.02 18.26
CA PHE A 497 23.43 -11.75 18.66
C PHE A 497 24.96 -11.79 18.51
N TYR A 498 25.56 -10.62 18.40
CA TYR A 498 27.00 -10.44 18.55
C TYR A 498 27.24 -9.87 19.95
N ASP A 499 28.09 -10.49 20.75
CA ASP A 499 28.43 -9.98 22.08
C ASP A 499 29.39 -8.79 21.93
N THR A 500 28.89 -7.59 22.20
CA THR A 500 29.71 -6.35 22.23
C THR A 500 30.09 -5.95 23.65
N GLY A 501 29.71 -6.73 24.67
CA GLY A 501 29.71 -6.33 26.07
C GLY A 501 28.60 -5.34 26.44
N ASN A 502 27.68 -5.02 25.51
CA ASN A 502 26.58 -4.08 25.73
C ASN A 502 25.23 -4.76 25.43
N PHE A 503 24.63 -5.38 26.44
CA PHE A 503 23.34 -6.05 26.32
C PHE A 503 22.22 -5.19 25.72
N THR A 504 22.25 -3.86 25.88
CA THR A 504 21.23 -2.98 25.28
C THR A 504 21.38 -2.92 23.75
N LEU A 505 22.62 -2.79 23.25
CA LEU A 505 22.89 -2.83 21.82
C LEU A 505 22.67 -4.22 21.23
N ASP A 506 23.13 -5.26 21.92
CA ASP A 506 23.10 -6.63 21.45
C ASP A 506 21.66 -7.16 21.37
N SER A 507 20.83 -6.83 22.37
CA SER A 507 19.39 -7.13 22.35
C SER A 507 18.64 -6.32 21.31
N PHE A 508 18.94 -5.02 21.15
CA PHE A 508 18.32 -4.21 20.10
C PHE A 508 18.65 -4.74 18.70
N ASN A 509 19.88 -5.20 18.46
CA ASN A 509 20.29 -5.79 17.19
C ASN A 509 19.49 -7.08 16.87
N VAL A 510 19.19 -7.90 17.86
CA VAL A 510 18.25 -9.03 17.70
C VAL A 510 16.82 -8.54 17.43
N SER A 511 16.33 -7.59 18.25
CA SER A 511 14.96 -7.07 18.15
C SER A 511 14.65 -6.39 16.82
N GLN A 512 15.55 -5.56 16.28
CA GLN A 512 15.33 -4.93 14.98
C GLN A 512 15.22 -5.95 13.85
N ARG A 513 15.98 -7.06 13.91
CA ARG A 513 15.88 -8.12 12.91
C ARG A 513 14.56 -8.88 13.03
N VAL A 514 14.18 -9.27 14.25
CA VAL A 514 12.86 -9.87 14.54
C VAL A 514 11.72 -8.97 14.07
N ALA A 515 11.83 -7.65 14.29
CA ALA A 515 10.84 -6.68 13.83
C ALA A 515 10.84 -6.55 12.29
N THR A 516 12.00 -6.54 11.63
CA THR A 516 12.13 -6.49 10.16
C THR A 516 11.45 -7.70 9.52
N ASP A 517 11.72 -8.90 10.05
CA ASP A 517 11.10 -10.15 9.60
C ASP A 517 9.58 -10.14 9.83
N ASN A 518 9.15 -9.91 11.07
CA ASN A 518 7.74 -10.02 11.48
C ASN A 518 6.83 -8.94 10.86
N GLN A 519 7.36 -7.75 10.54
CA GLN A 519 6.54 -6.60 10.11
C GLN A 519 6.66 -6.27 8.60
N PHE A 520 7.72 -6.72 7.91
CA PHE A 520 8.02 -6.34 6.52
C PHE A 520 8.42 -7.55 5.67
N ARG A 521 9.60 -8.10 5.92
CA ARG A 521 10.27 -9.05 5.01
C ARG A 521 9.46 -10.32 4.81
N CYS A 522 9.02 -10.98 5.89
CA CYS A 522 8.40 -12.29 5.74
C CYS A 522 7.09 -12.20 4.96
N ILE A 523 6.16 -11.34 5.38
CA ILE A 523 4.84 -11.19 4.75
C ILE A 523 4.91 -10.77 3.27
N ASP A 524 5.95 -10.04 2.86
CA ASP A 524 6.13 -9.67 1.46
C ASP A 524 6.79 -10.77 0.63
N GLN A 525 7.77 -11.51 1.19
CA GLN A 525 8.30 -12.72 0.56
C GLN A 525 7.19 -13.79 0.40
N GLU A 526 6.32 -13.97 1.40
CA GLU A 526 5.08 -14.77 1.28
C GLU A 526 4.22 -14.29 0.11
N THR A 527 4.02 -12.97 0.00
CA THR A 527 3.13 -12.36 -1.00
C THR A 527 3.67 -12.61 -2.41
N MET A 528 4.97 -12.44 -2.63
CA MET A 528 5.62 -12.71 -3.93
C MET A 528 5.68 -14.21 -4.25
N TYR A 529 6.04 -15.06 -3.29
CA TYR A 529 6.04 -16.51 -3.50
C TYR A 529 4.64 -17.01 -3.91
N ALA A 530 3.60 -16.70 -3.12
CA ALA A 530 2.24 -17.14 -3.39
C ALA A 530 1.71 -16.58 -4.74
N ALA A 531 2.11 -15.36 -5.11
CA ALA A 531 1.80 -14.79 -6.42
C ALA A 531 2.49 -15.52 -7.58
N SER A 532 3.76 -15.91 -7.42
CA SER A 532 4.50 -16.71 -8.42
C SER A 532 3.83 -18.08 -8.65
N GLN A 533 3.30 -18.72 -7.61
CA GLN A 533 2.63 -20.02 -7.72
C GLN A 533 1.23 -19.91 -8.35
N SER A 534 0.54 -18.80 -8.14
CA SER A 534 -0.84 -18.62 -8.60
C SER A 534 -0.99 -17.93 -9.96
N GLY A 535 0.07 -17.26 -10.45
CA GLY A 535 0.03 -16.42 -11.66
C GLY A 535 -0.91 -15.22 -11.54
N VAL A 536 -1.17 -14.74 -10.31
CA VAL A 536 -2.09 -13.62 -10.04
C VAL A 536 -1.59 -12.30 -10.62
N PHE A 537 -0.29 -12.03 -10.50
CA PHE A 537 0.40 -10.91 -11.15
C PHE A 537 0.96 -11.36 -12.51
N GLU A 538 1.24 -10.41 -13.40
CA GLU A 538 1.78 -10.70 -14.74
C GLU A 538 3.24 -11.13 -14.67
N SER A 539 4.01 -10.41 -13.86
CA SER A 539 5.32 -10.83 -13.35
C SER A 539 5.53 -10.26 -11.94
N ASN A 540 6.45 -10.81 -11.15
CA ASN A 540 6.72 -10.30 -9.81
C ASN A 540 8.20 -10.36 -9.40
N TYR A 541 8.68 -9.26 -8.82
CA TYR A 541 10.08 -9.05 -8.45
C TYR A 541 10.18 -8.66 -6.98
N TYR A 542 11.25 -9.10 -6.31
CA TYR A 542 11.54 -8.73 -4.93
C TYR A 542 12.92 -8.07 -4.78
N TYR A 543 13.05 -7.09 -3.88
CA TYR A 543 14.34 -6.53 -3.48
C TYR A 543 14.53 -6.39 -1.97
N GLN A 544 15.80 -6.29 -1.56
CA GLN A 544 16.17 -5.70 -0.28
C GLN A 544 17.22 -4.62 -0.48
N MET A 545 16.98 -3.43 0.06
CA MET A 545 17.94 -2.32 0.02
C MET A 545 19.08 -2.57 1.01
N GLN A 546 20.31 -2.68 0.49
CA GLN A 546 21.55 -2.91 1.23
C GLN A 546 22.44 -1.67 1.33
N ARG A 547 22.21 -0.63 0.51
CA ARG A 547 22.86 0.68 0.66
C ARG A 547 21.84 1.73 1.06
N SER A 548 22.08 2.48 2.14
CA SER A 548 21.10 3.48 2.57
C SER A 548 21.68 4.74 3.20
N VAL A 549 20.91 5.83 3.13
CA VAL A 549 21.13 7.13 3.77
C VAL A 549 19.80 7.63 4.35
N GLY A 550 19.84 8.28 5.51
CA GLY A 550 18.63 8.76 6.19
C GLY A 550 17.67 7.63 6.59
N GLY A 551 16.38 7.86 6.38
CA GLY A 551 15.28 7.02 6.88
C GLY A 551 14.74 7.49 8.24
N TYR A 552 13.67 6.85 8.70
CA TYR A 552 13.01 7.18 9.96
C TYR A 552 13.80 6.64 11.16
N ASP A 553 14.48 7.52 11.91
CA ASP A 553 15.31 7.16 13.07
C ASP A 553 14.74 7.64 14.42
N PRO A 554 13.74 6.94 15.00
CA PRO A 554 13.22 7.28 16.33
C PRO A 554 14.20 6.93 17.47
N ASN A 555 15.25 6.16 17.19
CA ASN A 555 16.19 5.66 18.19
C ASN A 555 17.53 6.43 18.21
N ASN A 556 17.82 7.21 17.17
CA ASN A 556 19.10 7.90 16.94
C ASN A 556 20.29 6.91 16.89
N LEU A 557 20.15 5.88 16.05
CA LEU A 557 21.12 4.78 15.85
C LEU A 557 21.44 4.50 14.37
N GLY A 558 20.81 5.22 13.45
CA GLY A 558 21.05 5.10 12.02
C GLY A 558 22.32 5.81 11.56
N GLY A 559 22.65 5.55 10.30
CA GLY A 559 23.79 6.16 9.62
C GLY A 559 25.14 5.49 9.96
N PRO A 560 26.07 5.42 8.99
CA PRO A 560 27.39 4.86 9.24
C PRO A 560 28.25 5.75 10.14
N PRO A 561 29.16 5.16 10.94
CA PRO A 561 30.08 5.91 11.79
C PRO A 561 31.05 6.77 10.96
N VAL A 562 31.32 7.99 11.43
CA VAL A 562 32.30 8.91 10.82
C VAL A 562 33.72 8.42 11.07
N THR A 563 34.52 8.35 10.00
CA THR A 563 35.95 7.97 10.06
C THR A 563 36.79 8.90 9.20
N PRO A 564 38.14 8.94 9.35
CA PRO A 564 39.01 9.67 8.42
C PRO A 564 38.72 9.26 6.96
N GLY A 565 38.56 10.26 6.08
CA GLY A 565 38.14 10.08 4.68
C GLY A 565 36.63 10.04 4.45
N PHE A 566 35.80 9.79 5.48
CA PHE A 566 34.35 9.67 5.39
C PHE A 566 33.64 10.61 6.40
N PRO A 567 33.68 11.94 6.17
CA PRO A 567 33.09 12.93 7.09
C PRO A 567 31.56 12.83 7.21
N LEU A 568 30.90 12.19 6.24
CA LEU A 568 29.47 11.94 6.18
C LEU A 568 29.10 10.51 6.63
N GLY A 569 30.03 9.82 7.29
CA GLY A 569 29.90 8.42 7.71
C GLY A 569 30.43 7.44 6.65
N ASN A 570 31.11 6.38 7.09
CA ASN A 570 31.72 5.37 6.22
C ASN A 570 30.74 4.21 5.91
N PRO A 571 30.16 4.14 4.71
CA PRO A 571 29.12 3.15 4.38
C PRO A 571 29.60 1.69 4.41
N ASN A 572 30.92 1.45 4.46
CA ASN A 572 31.52 0.12 4.55
C ASN A 572 31.58 -0.44 5.98
N LEU A 573 31.25 0.36 7.00
CA LEU A 573 31.18 -0.07 8.39
C LEU A 573 29.75 -0.46 8.78
N PRO A 574 29.52 -1.29 9.82
CA PRO A 574 28.17 -1.69 10.22
C PRO A 574 27.31 -0.51 10.70
N TYR A 575 26.09 -0.42 10.18
CA TYR A 575 25.02 0.48 10.65
C TYR A 575 23.63 -0.06 10.30
N PHE A 576 22.61 0.43 11.01
CA PHE A 576 21.20 0.09 10.75
C PHE A 576 20.67 0.86 9.53
N LYS A 577 20.14 0.13 8.55
CA LYS A 577 19.55 0.67 7.32
C LYS A 577 18.05 0.82 7.54
N LEU A 578 17.64 2.06 7.82
CA LEU A 578 16.34 2.37 8.41
C LEU A 578 15.19 2.39 7.39
N HIS A 579 13.96 2.37 7.91
CA HIS A 579 12.74 2.45 7.11
C HIS A 579 12.66 3.74 6.28
N GLY A 580 12.17 3.62 5.05
CA GLY A 580 12.08 4.72 4.07
C GLY A 580 13.42 5.22 3.51
N ALA A 581 14.54 4.61 3.90
CA ALA A 581 15.89 5.00 3.44
C ALA A 581 16.20 4.54 2.00
N ASP A 582 15.24 3.92 1.31
CA ASP A 582 15.26 3.54 -0.10
C ASP A 582 14.67 4.63 -1.02
N MET A 583 13.74 5.48 -0.55
CA MET A 583 13.15 6.56 -1.36
C MET A 583 14.19 7.47 -2.06
N PRO A 584 15.25 7.97 -1.39
CA PRO A 584 16.22 8.85 -2.03
C PRO A 584 16.87 8.20 -3.27
N TRP A 585 17.09 6.88 -3.21
CA TRP A 585 17.72 6.09 -4.27
C TRP A 585 16.81 5.87 -5.47
N VAL A 586 15.50 5.73 -5.23
CA VAL A 586 14.49 5.58 -6.29
C VAL A 586 14.27 6.90 -7.03
N PHE A 587 14.18 8.02 -6.31
CA PHE A 587 13.88 9.33 -6.91
C PHE A 587 15.10 10.08 -7.47
N GLY A 588 16.33 9.67 -7.13
CA GLY A 588 17.54 10.38 -7.54
C GLY A 588 17.85 11.61 -6.68
N ASN A 589 17.39 11.65 -5.42
CA ASN A 589 17.40 12.84 -4.58
C ASN A 589 18.37 12.70 -3.39
N PHE A 590 19.65 13.01 -3.61
CA PHE A 590 20.65 13.08 -2.54
C PHE A 590 20.97 14.50 -2.10
N ALA A 591 21.05 14.69 -0.78
CA ALA A 591 21.63 15.87 -0.17
C ALA A 591 23.17 15.87 -0.22
N ALA A 592 23.79 14.69 -0.14
CA ALA A 592 25.24 14.52 -0.23
C ALA A 592 25.62 13.07 -0.58
N ILE A 593 26.83 12.89 -1.11
CA ILE A 593 27.44 11.64 -1.55
C ILE A 593 28.60 11.31 -0.59
N ARG A 594 28.66 10.10 -0.01
CA ARG A 594 29.72 9.70 0.93
C ARG A 594 30.97 9.17 0.24
N ASP A 595 30.78 8.50 -0.90
CA ASP A 595 31.80 7.87 -1.75
C ASP A 595 31.27 7.69 -3.19
N ALA A 596 32.07 7.13 -4.09
CA ALA A 596 31.64 6.91 -5.48
C ALA A 596 30.46 5.90 -5.59
N ASP A 597 30.45 4.87 -4.74
CA ASP A 597 29.44 3.81 -4.76
C ASP A 597 28.04 4.32 -4.37
N ASP A 598 27.93 5.38 -3.57
CA ASP A 598 26.66 6.11 -3.38
C ASP A 598 26.11 6.61 -4.73
N LEU A 599 26.94 7.32 -5.52
CA LEU A 599 26.54 7.86 -6.83
C LEU A 599 26.17 6.75 -7.82
N TYR A 600 26.96 5.69 -7.86
CA TYR A 600 26.70 4.58 -8.79
C TYR A 600 25.48 3.76 -8.39
N SER A 601 25.25 3.53 -7.09
CA SER A 601 24.07 2.80 -6.60
C SER A 601 22.78 3.62 -6.78
N ILE A 602 22.79 4.94 -6.62
CA ILE A 602 21.60 5.78 -6.92
C ILE A 602 21.27 5.80 -8.41
N GLN A 603 22.29 5.94 -9.27
CA GLN A 603 22.13 5.86 -10.73
C GLN A 603 21.56 4.51 -11.20
N LEU A 604 21.98 3.41 -10.56
CA LEU A 604 21.53 2.05 -10.86
C LEU A 604 20.11 1.78 -10.32
N THR A 605 19.81 2.18 -9.09
CA THR A 605 18.48 2.01 -8.48
C THR A 605 17.42 2.86 -9.18
N SER A 606 17.71 4.13 -9.47
CA SER A 606 16.79 4.98 -10.24
C SER A 606 16.52 4.37 -11.64
N GLY A 607 17.56 3.79 -12.25
CA GLY A 607 17.48 3.11 -13.54
C GLY A 607 16.58 1.87 -13.51
N TYR A 608 16.68 1.02 -12.47
CA TYR A 608 15.82 -0.15 -12.32
C TYR A 608 14.33 0.24 -12.16
N PHE A 609 14.03 1.21 -11.30
CA PHE A 609 12.65 1.65 -11.08
C PHE A 609 12.11 2.43 -12.29
N GLY A 610 12.95 3.22 -12.97
CA GLY A 610 12.63 3.88 -14.23
C GLY A 610 12.30 2.88 -15.34
N ALA A 611 13.09 1.82 -15.49
CA ALA A 611 12.82 0.73 -16.45
C ALA A 611 11.48 0.05 -16.16
N PHE A 612 11.19 -0.26 -14.89
CA PHE A 612 9.92 -0.85 -14.49
C PHE A 612 8.72 0.05 -14.82
N VAL A 613 8.81 1.36 -14.56
CA VAL A 613 7.75 2.32 -14.95
C VAL A 613 7.56 2.37 -16.47
N LYS A 614 8.64 2.19 -17.25
CA LYS A 614 8.62 2.21 -18.72
C LYS A 614 8.11 0.92 -19.37
N THR A 615 8.25 -0.24 -18.72
CA THR A 615 8.09 -1.55 -19.40
C THR A 615 7.45 -2.67 -18.58
N GLY A 616 7.29 -2.51 -17.26
CA GLY A 616 6.92 -3.60 -16.36
C GLY A 616 8.08 -4.58 -16.04
N ASP A 617 9.25 -4.42 -16.65
CA ASP A 617 10.48 -5.17 -16.34
C ASP A 617 11.49 -4.20 -15.66
N PRO A 618 12.01 -4.49 -14.46
CA PRO A 618 13.02 -3.65 -13.82
C PRO A 618 14.36 -3.63 -14.56
N ASN A 619 14.59 -4.48 -15.57
CA ASN A 619 15.87 -4.55 -16.30
C ASN A 619 15.93 -3.52 -17.45
N PRO A 620 16.78 -2.47 -17.38
CA PRO A 620 16.92 -1.50 -18.46
C PRO A 620 17.52 -2.13 -19.72
N ASP A 621 17.11 -1.66 -20.90
CA ASP A 621 17.74 -2.03 -22.17
C ASP A 621 19.22 -1.56 -22.18
N MET A 622 20.14 -2.48 -22.47
CA MET A 622 21.57 -2.19 -22.57
C MET A 622 21.88 -1.13 -23.65
N LYS A 623 21.09 -1.10 -24.73
CA LYS A 623 21.18 -0.05 -25.76
C LYS A 623 20.68 1.29 -25.24
N TYR A 624 19.64 1.32 -24.40
CA TYR A 624 19.19 2.54 -23.71
C TYR A 624 20.31 3.10 -22.81
N LEU A 625 20.91 2.26 -21.96
CA LEU A 625 22.00 2.68 -21.08
C LEU A 625 23.19 3.23 -21.89
N SER A 626 23.57 2.55 -22.97
CA SER A 626 24.65 2.99 -23.85
C SER A 626 24.36 4.35 -24.51
N VAL A 627 23.17 4.58 -25.10
CA VAL A 627 22.88 5.88 -25.75
C VAL A 627 22.71 7.04 -24.75
N ARG A 628 22.36 6.75 -23.49
CA ARG A 628 22.32 7.74 -22.40
C ARG A 628 23.68 8.00 -21.76
N GLY A 629 24.71 7.23 -22.08
CA GLY A 629 26.01 7.30 -21.40
C GLY A 629 26.00 6.80 -19.95
N TYR A 630 25.09 5.88 -19.61
CA TYR A 630 24.97 5.31 -18.26
C TYR A 630 25.86 4.05 -18.12
N GLU A 631 27.17 4.24 -18.35
CA GLU A 631 28.16 3.17 -18.48
C GLU A 631 28.33 2.36 -17.18
N GLU A 632 28.43 3.03 -16.04
CA GLU A 632 28.55 2.41 -14.70
C GLU A 632 27.38 1.47 -14.38
N SER A 633 26.15 1.89 -14.72
CA SER A 633 24.94 1.07 -14.57
C SER A 633 24.96 -0.13 -15.53
N ALA A 634 25.45 0.07 -16.76
CA ALA A 634 25.58 -0.98 -17.76
C ALA A 634 26.63 -2.04 -17.37
N GLU A 635 27.79 -1.63 -16.84
CA GLU A 635 28.81 -2.57 -16.34
C GLU A 635 28.28 -3.35 -15.13
N ALA A 636 27.66 -2.69 -14.15
CA ALA A 636 27.11 -3.34 -12.98
C ALA A 636 26.06 -4.41 -13.33
N ILE A 637 25.18 -4.14 -14.30
CA ILE A 637 24.19 -5.11 -14.79
C ILE A 637 24.85 -6.26 -15.56
N GLN A 638 25.85 -6.00 -16.40
CA GLN A 638 26.60 -7.08 -17.08
C GLN A 638 27.33 -7.99 -16.10
N LYS A 639 27.93 -7.41 -15.04
CA LYS A 639 28.71 -8.10 -14.01
C LYS A 639 27.87 -8.93 -13.04
N THR A 640 26.69 -8.44 -12.66
CA THR A 640 25.81 -9.09 -11.66
C THR A 640 24.59 -9.81 -12.23
N GLY A 641 24.36 -9.66 -13.53
CA GLY A 641 23.19 -10.18 -14.22
C GLY A 641 21.90 -9.41 -13.92
N LYS A 642 20.86 -9.81 -14.66
CA LYS A 642 19.51 -9.25 -14.56
C LYS A 642 18.92 -9.43 -13.15
N TRP A 643 18.00 -8.54 -12.80
CA TRP A 643 17.04 -8.75 -11.72
C TRP A 643 16.04 -9.82 -12.19
N GLY A 644 16.10 -11.01 -11.59
CA GLY A 644 15.22 -12.13 -11.94
C GLY A 644 13.83 -12.00 -11.32
N GLU A 645 12.83 -12.51 -12.04
CA GLU A 645 11.47 -12.71 -11.52
C GLU A 645 11.49 -13.82 -10.45
N VAL A 646 10.69 -13.65 -9.39
CA VAL A 646 10.57 -14.63 -8.29
C VAL A 646 9.95 -15.93 -8.81
N SER A 647 10.61 -17.06 -8.54
CA SER A 647 10.17 -18.38 -9.03
C SER A 647 10.47 -19.51 -8.03
N GLY A 648 9.42 -20.05 -7.41
CA GLY A 648 9.53 -21.09 -6.40
C GLY A 648 10.08 -20.60 -5.06
N MET A 649 10.34 -21.52 -4.13
CA MET A 649 10.63 -21.18 -2.72
C MET A 649 11.97 -20.48 -2.49
N GLY A 650 12.81 -20.33 -3.52
CA GLY A 650 14.17 -19.80 -3.39
C GLY A 650 14.34 -18.31 -3.63
N GLY A 651 13.34 -17.60 -4.18
CA GLY A 651 13.55 -16.32 -4.86
C GLY A 651 13.61 -16.53 -6.39
N PRO A 652 14.48 -15.86 -7.16
CA PRO A 652 15.50 -14.88 -6.75
C PRO A 652 14.91 -13.54 -6.30
N MET A 653 15.76 -12.73 -5.67
CA MET A 653 15.55 -11.32 -5.34
C MET A 653 16.82 -10.52 -5.63
N LYS A 654 16.72 -9.18 -5.71
CA LYS A 654 17.87 -8.29 -5.90
C LYS A 654 18.25 -7.58 -4.60
N LEU A 655 19.53 -7.58 -4.27
CA LEU A 655 20.12 -6.79 -3.20
C LEU A 655 20.60 -5.47 -3.79
N LEU A 656 19.93 -4.37 -3.45
CA LEU A 656 20.24 -3.06 -4.02
C LEU A 656 21.40 -2.41 -3.27
N ASP A 657 22.53 -2.34 -3.97
CA ASP A 657 23.82 -1.72 -3.63
C ASP A 657 24.59 -1.51 -4.95
N TYR A 658 25.82 -1.00 -4.90
CA TYR A 658 26.72 -1.00 -6.06
C TYR A 658 27.81 -2.08 -5.95
N PRO A 659 27.90 -3.03 -6.90
CA PRO A 659 26.89 -3.41 -7.88
C PRO A 659 25.80 -4.30 -7.24
N SER A 660 24.56 -4.22 -7.74
CA SER A 660 23.42 -4.90 -7.10
C SER A 660 23.45 -6.43 -7.27
N LEU A 661 23.67 -7.18 -6.20
CA LEU A 661 23.83 -8.63 -6.23
C LEU A 661 22.48 -9.36 -6.26
N SER A 662 22.40 -10.49 -6.97
CA SER A 662 21.23 -11.37 -6.89
C SER A 662 21.36 -12.33 -5.69
N SER A 663 20.25 -12.59 -4.99
CA SER A 663 20.21 -13.48 -3.83
C SER A 663 18.93 -14.33 -3.85
N GLY A 664 18.87 -15.33 -2.97
CA GLY A 664 17.60 -15.98 -2.62
C GLY A 664 16.84 -15.18 -1.55
N PHE A 665 15.62 -15.62 -1.25
CA PHE A 665 14.85 -15.05 -0.13
C PHE A 665 15.64 -15.09 1.18
N GLN A 666 15.62 -13.98 1.92
CA GLN A 666 16.35 -13.80 3.16
C GLN A 666 15.54 -14.32 4.35
N ASP A 667 16.22 -14.83 5.36
CA ASP A 667 15.65 -15.17 6.67
C ASP A 667 14.43 -16.14 6.64
N VAL A 668 14.36 -17.03 5.63
CA VAL A 668 13.25 -18.00 5.47
C VAL A 668 13.01 -18.90 6.72
N PRO A 669 14.03 -19.43 7.42
CA PRO A 669 13.81 -20.16 8.68
C PRO A 669 13.26 -19.29 9.82
N GLN A 670 13.69 -18.03 9.91
CA GLN A 670 13.23 -17.03 10.88
C GLN A 670 11.75 -16.71 10.61
N CYS A 671 11.40 -16.49 9.34
CA CYS A 671 10.03 -16.29 8.88
C CYS A 671 9.14 -17.48 9.26
N ALA A 672 9.60 -18.72 9.05
CA ALA A 672 8.88 -19.91 9.50
C ALA A 672 8.69 -19.98 11.02
N PHE A 673 9.70 -19.62 11.82
CA PHE A 673 9.60 -19.52 13.28
C PHE A 673 8.60 -18.45 13.74
N LEU A 674 8.51 -17.33 13.04
CA LEU A 674 7.54 -16.25 13.28
C LEU A 674 6.13 -16.56 12.74
N ASN A 675 5.88 -17.80 12.29
CA ASN A 675 4.61 -18.26 11.72
C ASN A 675 4.24 -17.52 10.40
N TYR A 676 5.24 -17.12 9.63
CA TYR A 676 5.14 -16.66 8.25
C TYR A 676 6.12 -17.50 7.40
N SER A 677 5.90 -18.81 7.29
CA SER A 677 6.65 -19.68 6.37
C SER A 677 6.05 -19.60 4.97
N LEU A 678 6.86 -19.67 3.89
CA LEU A 678 6.49 -19.38 2.48
C LEU A 678 5.17 -19.97 1.96
N THR A 679 4.63 -20.97 2.64
CA THR A 679 3.31 -21.55 2.39
C THR A 679 2.19 -20.88 3.20
N TYR A 680 2.36 -19.67 3.75
CA TYR A 680 1.40 -19.04 4.69
C TYR A 680 0.02 -18.84 4.06
N TYR A 681 0.00 -18.33 2.83
CA TYR A 681 -1.24 -18.13 2.07
C TYR A 681 -1.87 -19.43 1.57
N GLU A 682 -1.07 -20.47 1.33
CA GLU A 682 -1.55 -21.82 0.99
C GLU A 682 -2.19 -22.50 2.21
N ASN A 683 -1.56 -22.31 3.38
CA ASN A 683 -2.04 -22.75 4.69
C ASN A 683 -3.18 -21.89 5.24
N GLY A 684 -3.76 -20.98 4.44
CA GLY A 684 -4.98 -20.23 4.77
C GLY A 684 -4.78 -19.00 5.67
N GLY A 685 -3.56 -18.50 5.81
CA GLY A 685 -3.22 -17.27 6.52
C GLY A 685 -3.75 -17.18 7.95
N ILE A 686 -4.12 -15.97 8.40
CA ILE A 686 -4.65 -15.72 9.75
C ILE A 686 -5.86 -16.62 10.06
N MET A 687 -6.76 -16.80 9.10
CA MET A 687 -8.04 -17.51 9.29
C MET A 687 -7.87 -18.95 9.79
N LYS A 688 -6.86 -19.69 9.31
CA LYS A 688 -6.61 -21.07 9.77
C LYS A 688 -5.90 -21.12 11.13
N LYS A 689 -5.23 -20.05 11.59
CA LYS A 689 -4.53 -19.99 12.89
C LYS A 689 -5.51 -20.13 14.07
N PHE A 690 -6.74 -19.62 13.93
CA PHE A 690 -7.81 -19.79 14.92
C PHE A 690 -8.27 -21.25 15.05
N LEU A 691 -8.38 -21.96 13.91
CA LEU A 691 -8.74 -23.39 13.86
C LEU A 691 -7.57 -24.31 14.27
N HIS A 692 -6.33 -23.95 13.95
CA HIS A 692 -5.17 -24.79 14.25
C HIS A 692 -4.78 -24.73 15.74
N LYS A 693 -4.98 -23.60 16.44
CA LYS A 693 -4.90 -23.54 17.92
C LYS A 693 -5.91 -24.45 18.62
N LEU A 694 -7.06 -24.74 17.99
CA LEU A 694 -8.02 -25.75 18.46
C LEU A 694 -7.60 -27.19 18.08
N SER A 695 -6.85 -27.39 16.99
CA SER A 695 -6.34 -28.70 16.54
C SER A 695 -5.14 -29.18 17.35
N LEU A 696 -4.18 -28.31 17.67
CA LEU A 696 -2.97 -28.68 18.41
C LEU A 696 -3.24 -29.13 19.86
N ARG A 697 -4.42 -28.81 20.43
CA ARG A 697 -4.90 -29.42 21.69
C ARG A 697 -5.39 -30.87 21.53
N LYS A 698 -5.59 -31.36 20.30
CA LYS A 698 -6.06 -32.72 19.98
C LYS A 698 -4.96 -33.65 19.47
N GLU A 699 -3.89 -33.13 18.87
CA GLU A 699 -2.90 -33.94 18.13
C GLU A 699 -1.95 -34.81 18.98
N ASN A 700 -2.07 -34.79 20.31
CA ASN A 700 -1.31 -35.68 21.20
C ASN A 700 -1.77 -37.16 21.21
N LYS A 701 -2.54 -37.63 20.21
CA LYS A 701 -2.88 -39.05 19.98
C LYS A 701 -2.94 -39.39 18.48
N LYS A 702 -2.03 -40.24 18.00
CA LYS A 702 -2.03 -40.86 16.65
C LYS A 702 -2.99 -42.05 16.55
N LEU A 703 -3.57 -42.30 15.36
CA LEU A 703 -3.68 -43.59 14.60
C LEU A 703 -4.64 -43.43 13.37
N PRO A 704 -4.74 -44.37 12.38
CA PRO A 704 -4.48 -44.03 10.97
C PRO A 704 -5.71 -44.07 10.00
N SER A 705 -5.48 -44.43 8.72
CA SER A 705 -6.06 -43.84 7.49
C SER A 705 -7.16 -44.61 6.70
N SER A 706 -8.11 -43.84 6.11
CA SER A 706 -8.82 -44.01 4.80
C SER A 706 -9.76 -45.23 4.56
N PRO A 707 -10.59 -45.33 3.45
CA PRO A 707 -11.03 -44.35 2.42
C PRO A 707 -12.54 -44.38 1.94
N THR A 708 -12.95 -43.35 1.16
CA THR A 708 -13.91 -43.30 -0.02
C THR A 708 -15.46 -43.51 -0.02
N SER A 709 -16.11 -42.62 -0.81
CA SER A 709 -17.33 -42.77 -1.70
C SER A 709 -18.77 -42.48 -1.17
N ALA A 710 -19.77 -42.32 -2.08
CA ALA A 710 -20.94 -41.43 -1.89
C ALA A 710 -22.31 -41.84 -2.53
N ALA A 711 -23.42 -41.43 -1.85
CA ALA A 711 -24.82 -41.11 -2.32
C ALA A 711 -25.70 -42.19 -3.03
N PRO A 712 -27.06 -42.06 -3.18
CA PRO A 712 -28.09 -41.11 -2.65
C PRO A 712 -29.40 -41.74 -2.00
N TYR A 713 -30.43 -40.90 -1.70
CA TYR A 713 -31.76 -41.13 -1.04
C TYR A 713 -32.79 -42.07 -1.77
N HIS A 714 -33.95 -42.59 -1.25
CA HIS A 714 -35.10 -42.14 -0.38
C HIS A 714 -35.95 -43.40 0.08
N PRO A 715 -37.11 -43.36 0.81
CA PRO A 715 -37.47 -42.84 2.17
C PRO A 715 -38.23 -43.83 3.12
N THR A 716 -38.63 -43.34 4.33
CA THR A 716 -39.65 -43.86 5.30
C THR A 716 -39.43 -45.15 6.12
N THR A 717 -38.82 -45.03 7.32
CA THR A 717 -39.19 -45.77 8.56
C THR A 717 -38.67 -45.01 9.79
N LEU A 718 -39.38 -45.06 10.94
CA LEU A 718 -38.86 -44.56 12.23
C LEU A 718 -38.13 -45.70 12.96
N ALA A 719 -36.90 -45.49 13.43
CA ALA A 719 -36.12 -46.49 14.15
C ALA A 719 -35.43 -45.89 15.39
N LEU A 720 -35.40 -46.65 16.48
CA LEU A 720 -34.63 -46.36 17.69
C LEU A 720 -33.20 -46.89 17.53
N HIS A 721 -32.21 -46.09 17.93
CA HIS A 721 -30.84 -46.54 18.15
C HIS A 721 -30.36 -46.11 19.54
N GLU A 722 -29.93 -47.09 20.34
CA GLU A 722 -29.12 -46.82 21.53
C GLU A 722 -27.69 -46.48 21.09
N ILE A 723 -27.10 -45.47 21.73
CA ILE A 723 -25.74 -45.00 21.42
C ILE A 723 -24.91 -45.10 22.70
N TYR A 724 -23.98 -46.06 22.70
CA TYR A 724 -22.99 -46.37 23.74
C TYR A 724 -23.52 -46.84 25.11
N SER A 725 -23.27 -48.13 25.40
CA SER A 725 -23.23 -48.68 26.75
C SER A 725 -21.79 -48.71 27.28
N ASP A 726 -21.42 -47.71 28.10
CA ASP A 726 -20.21 -47.73 28.92
C ASP A 726 -20.58 -48.27 30.33
N PRO A 727 -19.83 -49.23 30.91
CA PRO A 727 -20.15 -49.80 32.23
C PRO A 727 -20.04 -48.84 33.43
N ASN A 728 -19.65 -47.56 33.24
CA ASN A 728 -19.84 -46.50 34.25
C ASN A 728 -20.70 -45.35 33.69
N PRO A 729 -21.95 -45.15 34.15
CA PRO A 729 -22.89 -44.24 33.51
C PRO A 729 -22.74 -42.79 34.00
N VAL A 730 -22.35 -41.88 33.10
CA VAL A 730 -22.39 -40.42 33.36
C VAL A 730 -23.28 -39.68 32.36
N LEU A 731 -23.63 -40.28 31.21
CA LEU A 731 -24.43 -39.62 30.17
C LEU A 731 -25.31 -40.60 29.36
N ASP A 732 -26.62 -40.64 29.64
CA ASP A 732 -27.63 -41.23 28.75
C ASP A 732 -28.21 -40.14 27.82
N VAL A 733 -28.27 -40.40 26.51
CA VAL A 733 -28.91 -39.52 25.52
C VAL A 733 -29.98 -40.25 24.73
N VAL A 734 -31.21 -39.74 24.76
CA VAL A 734 -32.34 -40.27 23.98
C VAL A 734 -32.83 -39.20 23.00
N THR A 735 -33.04 -39.59 21.73
CA THR A 735 -33.38 -38.69 20.62
C THR A 735 -34.55 -39.24 19.81
N ILE A 736 -35.48 -38.39 19.37
CA ILE A 736 -36.64 -38.76 18.53
C ILE A 736 -36.64 -37.88 17.28
N HIS A 737 -36.87 -38.47 16.11
CA HIS A 737 -36.77 -37.81 14.80
C HIS A 737 -38.10 -37.68 14.06
N GLY A 738 -38.36 -36.48 13.52
CA GLY A 738 -39.22 -36.26 12.35
C GLY A 738 -38.50 -36.59 11.03
N HIS A 739 -39.25 -36.65 9.94
CA HIS A 739 -38.84 -37.28 8.67
C HIS A 739 -37.60 -36.63 7.99
N GLY A 740 -36.57 -37.43 7.69
CA GLY A 740 -35.41 -37.02 6.87
C GLY A 740 -34.04 -37.37 7.46
N GLY A 741 -33.71 -38.66 7.58
CA GLY A 741 -32.49 -39.12 8.25
C GLY A 741 -31.19 -38.86 7.50
N HIS A 742 -30.30 -38.07 8.10
CA HIS A 742 -28.84 -38.24 7.99
C HIS A 742 -28.19 -37.94 9.34
N TYR A 743 -27.57 -38.96 9.91
CA TYR A 743 -26.83 -38.95 11.18
C TYR A 743 -25.56 -38.07 11.05
N LEU A 744 -25.23 -37.29 12.09
CA LEU A 744 -24.02 -36.46 12.25
C LEU A 744 -23.98 -35.07 11.55
N ARG A 745 -25.06 -34.26 11.53
CA ARG A 745 -24.99 -32.85 11.05
C ARG A 745 -25.47 -31.80 12.07
N CYS A 746 -24.88 -30.60 11.95
CA CYS A 746 -24.98 -29.48 12.90
C CYS A 746 -26.40 -28.95 13.14
N TRP A 747 -26.58 -28.28 14.28
CA TRP A 747 -27.84 -27.64 14.70
C TRP A 747 -28.22 -26.35 13.96
N THR A 748 -27.36 -25.81 13.10
CA THR A 748 -27.63 -24.59 12.30
C THR A 748 -27.01 -24.69 10.91
N HIS A 749 -27.74 -24.16 9.92
CA HIS A 749 -27.44 -24.18 8.50
C HIS A 749 -28.28 -23.06 7.88
N ARG A 750 -27.78 -22.14 7.05
CA ARG A 750 -26.53 -22.05 6.26
C ARG A 750 -25.63 -20.91 6.76
N VAL A 751 -24.42 -20.80 6.20
CA VAL A 751 -23.42 -19.73 6.41
C VAL A 751 -22.77 -19.67 7.81
N THR A 752 -23.49 -19.92 8.92
CA THR A 752 -23.03 -19.55 10.28
C THR A 752 -22.91 -20.70 11.29
N SER A 753 -21.77 -20.71 12.01
CA SER A 753 -21.46 -21.31 13.33
C SER A 753 -22.28 -22.51 13.84
N CYS A 754 -21.63 -23.69 13.96
CA CYS A 754 -22.21 -24.87 14.62
C CYS A 754 -22.04 -24.83 16.16
N LEU A 755 -23.07 -25.28 16.89
CA LEU A 755 -23.01 -25.65 18.30
C LEU A 755 -23.26 -27.17 18.44
N TRP A 756 -22.48 -27.85 19.28
CA TRP A 756 -22.71 -29.24 19.67
C TRP A 756 -23.24 -29.28 21.10
N LEU A 757 -24.25 -30.10 21.38
CA LEU A 757 -24.90 -30.16 22.70
C LEU A 757 -23.91 -30.50 23.84
N ARG A 758 -22.89 -31.32 23.55
CA ARG A 758 -21.78 -31.64 24.47
C ARG A 758 -20.96 -30.42 24.85
N ASP A 759 -20.77 -29.49 23.92
CA ASP A 759 -19.92 -28.31 24.09
C ASP A 759 -20.70 -27.14 24.73
N MET A 760 -22.02 -27.28 24.90
CA MET A 760 -22.88 -26.34 25.65
C MET A 760 -23.02 -26.70 27.13
N LEU A 761 -22.54 -27.87 27.56
CA LEU A 761 -22.49 -28.24 28.98
C LEU A 761 -21.29 -27.54 29.67
N PRO A 762 -21.50 -26.75 30.74
CA PRO A 762 -20.42 -26.10 31.46
C PRO A 762 -19.33 -27.07 31.93
N ALA A 763 -18.06 -26.66 31.80
CA ALA A 763 -16.89 -27.45 32.21
C ALA A 763 -16.90 -27.87 33.69
N VAL A 764 -17.70 -27.19 34.52
CA VAL A 764 -17.97 -27.51 35.94
C VAL A 764 -18.52 -28.93 36.11
N PHE A 765 -19.39 -29.42 35.21
CA PHE A 765 -20.00 -30.74 35.35
C PHE A 765 -18.99 -31.88 35.14
N ALA A 766 -18.05 -31.71 34.19
CA ALA A 766 -16.96 -32.65 33.96
C ALA A 766 -15.93 -32.67 35.11
N ALA A 767 -15.85 -31.60 35.90
CA ALA A 767 -14.95 -31.52 37.06
C ALA A 767 -15.50 -32.21 38.33
N HIS A 768 -16.82 -32.42 38.42
CA HIS A 768 -17.48 -32.96 39.63
C HIS A 768 -18.11 -34.34 39.46
N ASN A 769 -18.02 -34.96 38.28
CA ASN A 769 -18.42 -36.34 38.01
C ASN A 769 -19.89 -36.65 38.39
N LEU A 770 -20.77 -35.66 38.26
CA LEU A 770 -22.20 -35.78 38.55
C LEU A 770 -22.89 -36.54 37.39
N PRO A 771 -23.76 -37.53 37.67
CA PRO A 771 -24.50 -38.22 36.62
C PRO A 771 -25.57 -37.29 36.01
N VAL A 772 -25.51 -37.06 34.69
CA VAL A 772 -26.43 -36.17 33.96
C VAL A 772 -27.14 -36.98 32.87
N ARG A 773 -28.47 -36.93 32.81
CA ARG A 773 -29.26 -37.57 31.74
C ARG A 773 -29.92 -36.49 30.87
N VAL A 774 -29.74 -36.57 29.55
CA VAL A 774 -30.16 -35.52 28.60
C VAL A 774 -31.10 -36.09 27.54
N LEU A 775 -32.32 -35.55 27.50
CA LEU A 775 -33.33 -35.86 26.49
C LEU A 775 -33.34 -34.75 25.43
N ALA A 776 -33.17 -35.10 24.15
CA ALA A 776 -33.10 -34.13 23.05
C ALA A 776 -34.20 -34.37 22.01
N LEU A 777 -34.95 -33.32 21.67
CA LEU A 777 -36.09 -33.37 20.75
C LEU A 777 -35.95 -32.33 19.64
N SER A 778 -36.28 -32.71 18.39
CA SER A 778 -36.22 -31.81 17.24
C SER A 778 -37.42 -32.00 16.31
N TYR A 779 -38.01 -30.90 15.84
CA TYR A 779 -39.10 -30.89 14.87
C TYR A 779 -38.90 -29.79 13.80
N GLY A 780 -39.66 -29.89 12.70
CA GLY A 780 -39.59 -28.96 11.57
C GLY A 780 -40.63 -27.83 11.67
N LYS A 781 -40.31 -26.65 11.11
CA LYS A 781 -41.20 -25.49 11.11
C LYS A 781 -42.43 -25.76 10.23
N GLY A 782 -43.62 -25.91 10.84
CA GLY A 782 -44.89 -26.12 10.12
C GLY A 782 -45.98 -26.90 10.88
N ASP A 783 -45.62 -27.68 11.91
CA ASP A 783 -46.55 -28.60 12.62
C ASP A 783 -47.14 -28.03 13.94
N GLU A 784 -47.32 -26.71 14.06
CA GLU A 784 -47.69 -26.09 15.35
C GLU A 784 -49.16 -26.30 15.77
N ASP A 785 -50.04 -26.71 14.85
CA ASP A 785 -51.51 -26.73 15.03
C ASP A 785 -52.18 -28.12 14.97
N ASN A 786 -51.43 -29.24 15.03
CA ASN A 786 -52.02 -30.57 14.86
C ASN A 786 -51.80 -31.59 15.99
N VAL A 787 -52.69 -32.59 16.00
CA VAL A 787 -52.96 -33.59 17.06
C VAL A 787 -51.70 -34.28 17.65
N GLY A 788 -50.59 -34.30 16.91
CA GLY A 788 -49.30 -34.85 17.36
C GLY A 788 -48.79 -34.29 18.69
N ALA A 789 -49.02 -33.01 19.00
CA ALA A 789 -48.48 -32.40 20.23
C ALA A 789 -48.98 -33.08 21.53
N LYS A 790 -50.26 -33.47 21.59
CA LYS A 790 -50.82 -34.21 22.75
C LYS A 790 -50.35 -35.68 22.78
N GLY A 791 -50.14 -36.30 21.63
CA GLY A 791 -49.55 -37.64 21.54
C GLY A 791 -48.11 -37.66 22.04
N ILE A 792 -47.30 -36.67 21.65
CA ILE A 792 -45.92 -36.48 22.10
C ILE A 792 -45.87 -36.22 23.62
N ALA A 793 -46.75 -35.38 24.14
CA ALA A 793 -46.88 -35.14 25.59
C ALA A 793 -47.16 -36.45 26.38
N SER A 794 -48.13 -37.24 25.93
CA SER A 794 -48.49 -38.51 26.59
C SER A 794 -47.35 -39.55 26.49
N PHE A 795 -46.69 -39.65 25.34
CA PHE A 795 -45.53 -40.52 25.14
C PHE A 795 -44.34 -40.12 26.01
N LEU A 796 -44.06 -38.81 26.16
CA LEU A 796 -43.03 -38.30 27.06
C LEU A 796 -43.32 -38.71 28.51
N ILE A 797 -44.55 -38.49 28.98
CA ILE A 797 -44.96 -38.86 30.34
C ILE A 797 -44.78 -40.36 30.61
N ASP A 798 -45.13 -41.23 29.66
CA ASP A 798 -44.97 -42.69 29.79
C ASP A 798 -43.49 -43.15 29.77
N GLN A 799 -42.62 -42.51 28.97
CA GLN A 799 -41.18 -42.79 28.98
C GLN A 799 -40.50 -42.33 30.27
N LEU A 800 -40.90 -41.18 30.83
CA LEU A 800 -40.39 -40.66 32.10
C LEU A 800 -40.80 -41.57 33.26
N LYS A 801 -42.10 -41.93 33.36
CA LYS A 801 -42.62 -42.84 34.39
C LYS A 801 -41.98 -44.24 34.33
N LYS A 802 -41.58 -44.72 33.15
CA LYS A 802 -40.85 -45.99 32.98
C LYS A 802 -39.38 -45.95 33.41
N ARG A 803 -38.72 -44.78 33.36
CA ARG A 803 -37.30 -44.62 33.77
C ARG A 803 -37.12 -44.05 35.19
N GLU A 804 -38.19 -43.58 35.83
CA GLU A 804 -38.19 -43.06 37.21
C GLU A 804 -37.84 -44.08 38.30
N GLN A 805 -37.89 -45.40 38.03
CA GLN A 805 -37.51 -46.42 39.01
C GLN A 805 -36.01 -46.46 39.34
N GLN A 806 -35.16 -45.66 38.68
CA GLN A 806 -33.73 -45.54 38.98
C GLN A 806 -33.29 -44.08 39.12
N LEU A 807 -33.09 -43.68 40.38
CA LEU A 807 -32.78 -42.33 40.88
C LEU A 807 -31.75 -41.55 40.04
N GLY A 808 -32.12 -40.34 39.58
CA GLY A 808 -31.21 -39.39 38.92
C GLY A 808 -31.91 -38.13 38.36
N THR A 809 -31.15 -37.05 38.15
CA THR A 809 -31.64 -35.77 37.62
C THR A 809 -31.83 -35.81 36.10
N LEU A 810 -32.89 -35.15 35.59
CA LEU A 810 -33.33 -35.20 34.19
C LEU A 810 -33.25 -33.81 33.52
N TRP A 811 -32.62 -33.73 32.36
CA TRP A 811 -32.48 -32.51 31.57
C TRP A 811 -33.14 -32.67 30.18
N ILE A 812 -33.81 -31.63 29.67
CA ILE A 812 -34.56 -31.69 28.40
C ILE A 812 -34.20 -30.49 27.50
N ALA A 813 -33.70 -30.76 26.29
CA ALA A 813 -33.39 -29.76 25.28
C ALA A 813 -34.36 -29.83 24.09
N HIS A 814 -34.86 -28.68 23.62
CA HIS A 814 -35.79 -28.57 22.50
C HIS A 814 -35.33 -27.45 21.53
N SER A 815 -35.60 -27.57 20.23
CA SER A 815 -35.14 -26.58 19.24
C SER A 815 -36.14 -25.46 18.93
N PHE A 816 -37.45 -25.69 19.05
CA PHE A 816 -38.53 -24.68 18.96
C PHE A 816 -39.66 -25.03 19.95
N GLY A 817 -40.55 -24.08 20.31
CA GLY A 817 -41.81 -24.41 21.02
C GLY A 817 -41.82 -24.41 22.56
N GLY A 818 -40.93 -23.66 23.22
CA GLY A 818 -40.78 -23.66 24.69
C GLY A 818 -42.06 -23.43 25.53
N PRO A 819 -43.03 -22.58 25.12
CA PRO A 819 -44.27 -22.37 25.87
C PRO A 819 -45.15 -23.63 25.97
N LEU A 820 -45.20 -24.45 24.92
CA LEU A 820 -46.11 -25.61 24.84
C LEU A 820 -45.67 -26.72 25.81
N LEU A 821 -44.36 -27.00 25.85
CA LEU A 821 -43.79 -28.04 26.71
C LEU A 821 -43.88 -27.67 28.19
N LYS A 822 -43.77 -26.38 28.51
CA LYS A 822 -43.93 -25.84 29.86
C LYS A 822 -45.38 -25.97 30.36
N GLY A 823 -46.37 -25.78 29.48
CA GLY A 823 -47.78 -26.00 29.79
C GLY A 823 -48.14 -27.47 30.05
N VAL A 824 -47.49 -28.41 29.35
CA VAL A 824 -47.71 -29.85 29.56
C VAL A 824 -47.12 -30.33 30.89
N LEU A 825 -45.88 -29.92 31.22
CA LEU A 825 -45.21 -30.36 32.45
C LEU A 825 -45.80 -29.75 33.73
N SER A 826 -46.57 -28.66 33.63
CA SER A 826 -47.30 -28.05 34.75
C SER A 826 -48.69 -28.66 34.99
N MET A 827 -49.12 -29.66 34.20
CA MET A 827 -50.43 -30.31 34.32
C MET A 827 -50.42 -31.69 35.00
N ASP A 828 -49.26 -32.26 35.34
CA ASP A 828 -49.14 -33.55 36.06
C ASP A 828 -48.34 -33.34 37.37
N GLU A 829 -49.06 -32.99 38.44
CA GLU A 829 -48.49 -32.57 39.73
C GLU A 829 -47.48 -33.58 40.32
N GLY A 830 -47.62 -34.86 40.01
CA GLY A 830 -46.72 -35.92 40.50
C GLY A 830 -45.28 -35.84 39.98
N ILE A 831 -45.05 -35.19 38.83
CA ILE A 831 -43.72 -35.08 38.19
C ILE A 831 -43.00 -33.81 38.67
N ALA A 832 -43.74 -32.72 38.87
CA ALA A 832 -43.20 -31.43 39.29
C ALA A 832 -42.59 -31.48 40.72
N ASP A 833 -43.20 -32.24 41.62
CA ASP A 833 -42.83 -32.27 43.05
C ASP A 833 -41.62 -33.20 43.36
N ARG A 834 -41.10 -33.93 42.36
CA ARG A 834 -40.02 -34.93 42.52
C ARG A 834 -38.80 -34.69 41.64
N THR A 835 -38.87 -33.76 40.68
CA THR A 835 -37.74 -33.36 39.84
C THR A 835 -37.04 -32.15 40.46
N LYS A 836 -35.77 -32.31 40.87
CA LYS A 836 -35.07 -31.24 41.61
C LYS A 836 -34.76 -29.97 40.80
N GLU A 837 -34.68 -30.08 39.47
CA GLU A 837 -34.42 -28.97 38.56
C GLU A 837 -34.71 -29.42 37.11
N VAL A 838 -35.38 -28.58 36.32
CA VAL A 838 -35.62 -28.82 34.88
C VAL A 838 -35.26 -27.55 34.11
N PHE A 839 -34.22 -27.64 33.29
CA PHE A 839 -33.71 -26.50 32.51
C PHE A 839 -34.09 -26.62 31.04
N PHE A 840 -34.54 -25.51 30.46
CA PHE A 840 -34.90 -25.38 29.05
C PHE A 840 -33.86 -24.51 28.34
N PHE A 841 -33.29 -25.02 27.25
CA PHE A 841 -32.38 -24.26 26.39
C PHE A 841 -33.06 -24.01 25.03
N GLY A 842 -33.12 -22.75 24.63
CA GLY A 842 -33.60 -22.32 23.32
C GLY A 842 -32.77 -21.14 22.82
N VAL A 843 -32.67 -20.98 21.50
CA VAL A 843 -32.01 -19.82 20.89
C VAL A 843 -32.97 -18.63 20.98
N PRO A 844 -32.54 -17.43 21.43
CA PRO A 844 -33.38 -16.23 21.38
C PRO A 844 -33.81 -15.93 19.94
N GLN A 845 -35.07 -15.51 19.74
CA GLN A 845 -35.47 -14.89 18.49
C GLN A 845 -35.17 -13.39 18.53
N GLU A 846 -34.46 -12.94 17.48
CA GLU A 846 -34.16 -11.57 17.05
C GLU A 846 -33.44 -10.66 18.07
#